data_AF-A0A935XTV8-F1
#
_entry.id   AF-A0A935XTV8-F1
#
_cell.length_a   1.000
_cell.length_b   1.000
_cell.length_c   1.000
_cell.angle_alpha   90.00
_cell.angle_beta   90.00
_cell.angle_gamma   90.00
#
_symmetry.space_group_name_H-M   'P 1'
#
loop_
_entity.id
_entity.type
_entity.pdbx_description
1 polymer ?
#
loop_
_entity_poly.entity_id
_entity_poly.type
_entity_poly.pdbx_seq_one_letter_code
_entity_poly.pdbx_strand_id
1 'polypeptide(L)'
;MNARTILRNALCTGGLWLFGLGLAFAQNSIEAFNVTQQGGKVVIRVQTKEPLKAVPANFTVASPARIAFDFPNTTNALGRNSQEVSEGELRSMNLVQGADRTRLVLNLRRSVAHEVALEGNSLIVTLSPPATTASTGSGTAQARFAEGKVDVKHAVRDIDFRRGPGGEGRIVVDLSDTSTGIDIRQQGQNIVVEFIKTSLPDALRKRLDVVDFATPVQNINTFAQGENVRMVIEPKGNWEHNAYQTDTQFVVEVKPVAVDTARASQRGRYSGEKLSLNFQNVEVRAVLNVIADFTDLNIITSDTVAGSITLRLKDVPWDQALEIILQTRGLDMRKTGNVIWIAPRDELATREKLALEAQQQIGELEATRTESFQMNYQRAADVQRLLSDRAQPVLSKRGSAVVDARTNILFVQDVPSRLEEVRKLIAKIDVPVRQVVIEARIVIADDSFSKNLGVRLGFNQAARLIPGTNSGSVQGTAGSNLSTLGTGVTDLPSAASNTVQNVNLPATGLNGFNAGAFSFILFNRNFSRVLAAEITAMEADGKGKTVASPRVLTADRVEALIEQGTEIPYQQASSSGATAVAFRKANLALRVRPQITPEGNVIMTLDVNKDEPGATTTAGVQINTKHVKTEVLVENGGTVVIGGIYEESERQDVTRIPLLGELPYVGFMFRNQSRQTRKTEMLVFITPRVVSDRLTIR
;
A
#
# COMPACT_ATOMS: atom_id res chain seq x y z
N MET A 1 -21.02 44.15 61.27
CA MET A 1 -20.76 42.81 61.83
C MET A 1 -19.35 42.41 61.38
N ASN A 2 -18.34 42.87 62.11
CA ASN A 2 -17.50 42.13 63.09
C ASN A 2 -16.29 41.48 62.38
N ALA A 3 -15.11 42.09 62.30
CA ALA A 3 -14.15 42.55 63.33
C ALA A 3 -13.36 41.41 64.01
N ARG A 4 -12.02 41.37 63.76
CA ARG A 4 -10.90 41.23 64.73
C ARG A 4 -9.57 41.08 63.95
N THR A 5 -8.67 42.07 63.86
CA THR A 5 -7.72 42.65 64.85
C THR A 5 -6.57 41.68 65.16
N ILE A 6 -5.35 41.84 64.61
CA ILE A 6 -4.20 42.70 65.01
C ILE A 6 -3.54 42.30 66.35
N LEU A 7 -2.19 42.35 66.37
CA LEU A 7 -1.22 42.65 67.47
C LEU A 7 -0.37 41.46 67.99
N ARG A 8 0.93 41.59 68.32
CA ARG A 8 2.02 42.57 68.05
C ARG A 8 3.29 42.08 68.77
N ASN A 9 4.46 42.38 68.19
CA ASN A 9 5.75 42.80 68.77
C ASN A 9 6.48 42.00 69.88
N ALA A 10 7.77 41.73 69.64
CA ALA A 10 8.90 42.05 70.54
C ALA A 10 10.24 41.84 69.77
N LEU A 11 10.94 42.91 69.39
CA LEU A 11 12.07 43.56 70.09
C LEU A 11 13.46 43.02 69.69
N CYS A 12 14.29 43.96 69.23
CA CYS A 12 15.74 43.85 69.03
C CYS A 12 16.49 43.46 70.32
N THR A 13 17.61 42.75 70.19
CA THR A 13 18.97 43.04 70.73
C THR A 13 19.80 41.76 70.91
N GLY A 14 21.11 41.85 70.67
CA GLY A 14 22.11 40.91 71.21
C GLY A 14 22.83 40.05 70.18
N GLY A 15 24.00 40.51 69.72
CA GLY A 15 24.90 39.72 68.88
C GLY A 15 25.68 38.67 69.66
N LEU A 16 26.18 37.68 68.93
CA LEU A 16 27.45 37.03 69.25
C LEU A 16 28.04 36.44 67.96
N TRP A 17 29.20 36.98 67.59
CA TRP A 17 30.12 36.38 66.65
C TRP A 17 30.50 34.96 67.12
N LEU A 18 30.31 33.96 66.26
CA LEU A 18 30.98 32.67 66.40
C LEU A 18 31.34 32.17 65.00
N PHE A 19 32.64 32.05 64.79
CA PHE A 19 33.30 31.46 63.62
C PHE A 19 32.67 30.11 63.28
N GLY A 20 32.02 30.01 62.11
CA GLY A 20 31.66 28.75 61.48
C GLY A 20 32.55 28.53 60.27
N LEU A 21 33.57 27.68 60.42
CA LEU A 21 34.42 27.19 59.35
C LEU A 21 33.58 26.77 58.13
N GLY A 22 33.75 27.46 57.01
CA GLY A 22 33.28 26.99 55.71
C GLY A 22 34.02 25.70 55.37
N LEU A 23 33.34 24.56 55.49
CA LEU A 23 33.72 23.33 54.82
C LEU A 23 33.62 23.60 53.30
N ALA A 24 34.74 23.98 52.69
CA ALA A 24 34.90 23.89 51.26
C ALA A 24 34.80 22.40 50.90
N PHE A 25 33.68 21.97 50.30
CA PHE A 25 33.61 20.67 49.66
C PHE A 25 34.73 20.63 48.60
N ALA A 26 35.70 19.75 48.80
CA ALA A 26 36.78 19.58 47.85
C ALA A 26 36.17 19.19 46.50
N GLN A 27 36.37 20.03 45.49
CA GLN A 27 35.92 19.76 44.14
C GLN A 27 36.79 18.62 43.58
N ASN A 28 36.17 17.51 43.16
CA ASN A 28 36.92 16.39 42.60
C ASN A 28 37.67 16.84 41.34
N SER A 29 38.75 16.15 40.96
CA SER A 29 39.55 16.53 39.80
C SER A 29 40.04 15.31 39.04
N ILE A 30 40.12 15.42 37.71
CA ILE A 30 40.73 14.39 36.86
C ILE A 30 42.24 14.64 36.83
N GLU A 31 43.03 13.67 37.30
CA GLU A 31 44.48 13.81 37.53
C GLU A 31 45.33 13.14 36.44
N ALA A 32 44.89 12.02 35.88
CA ALA A 32 45.67 11.28 34.88
C ALA A 32 44.81 10.52 33.85
N PHE A 33 45.36 10.37 32.65
CA PHE A 33 44.88 9.43 31.63
C PHE A 33 45.97 8.43 31.32
N ASN A 34 45.62 7.14 31.33
CA ASN A 34 46.46 6.09 30.82
C ASN A 34 45.71 5.33 29.73
N VAL A 35 46.31 5.20 28.55
CA VAL A 35 45.71 4.48 27.42
C VAL A 35 46.65 3.34 27.05
N THR A 36 46.10 2.13 26.99
CA THR A 36 46.86 0.92 26.67
C THR A 36 46.05 0.05 25.72
N GLN A 37 46.71 -0.51 24.71
CA GLN A 37 46.11 -1.51 23.83
C GLN A 37 46.44 -2.94 24.29
N GLN A 38 45.43 -3.77 24.56
CA GLN A 38 45.60 -5.17 24.94
C GLN A 38 44.63 -6.06 24.13
N GLY A 39 45.16 -7.02 23.37
CA GLY A 39 44.33 -7.96 22.59
C GLY A 39 43.43 -7.30 21.54
N GLY A 40 43.88 -6.21 20.93
CA GLY A 40 43.10 -5.43 19.94
C GLY A 40 42.09 -4.45 20.57
N LYS A 41 41.80 -4.58 21.86
CA LYS A 41 40.97 -3.64 22.63
C LYS A 41 41.81 -2.46 23.11
N VAL A 42 41.25 -1.26 23.10
CA VAL A 42 41.88 -0.05 23.66
C VAL A 42 41.26 0.19 25.03
N VAL A 43 42.08 0.15 26.08
CA VAL A 43 41.66 0.37 27.46
C VAL A 43 42.12 1.76 27.89
N ILE A 44 41.17 2.59 28.31
CA ILE A 44 41.39 3.96 28.75
C ILE A 44 41.09 4.01 30.25
N ARG A 45 42.10 4.30 31.06
CA ARG A 45 41.98 4.52 32.51
C ARG A 45 42.02 6.01 32.80
N VAL A 46 40.90 6.55 33.29
CA VAL A 46 40.75 7.94 33.74
C VAL A 46 40.85 7.97 35.26
N GLN A 47 41.87 8.61 35.82
CA GLN A 47 42.10 8.69 37.25
C GLN A 47 41.54 10.00 37.82
N THR A 48 40.77 9.88 38.90
CA THR A 48 40.18 11.00 39.65
C THR A 48 40.75 11.08 41.06
N LYS A 49 40.74 12.26 41.66
CA LYS A 49 41.25 12.49 43.02
C LYS A 49 40.45 11.73 44.08
N GLU A 50 39.13 11.73 43.97
CA GLU A 50 38.21 10.99 44.83
C GLU A 50 37.40 9.96 44.02
N PRO A 51 37.04 8.81 44.61
CA PRO A 51 36.27 7.77 43.93
C PRO A 51 34.89 8.25 43.46
N LEU A 52 34.54 7.89 42.22
CA LEU A 52 33.26 8.25 41.62
C LEU A 52 32.13 7.44 42.26
N LYS A 53 31.06 8.12 42.69
CA LYS A 53 29.90 7.48 43.34
C LYS A 53 29.07 6.61 42.39
N ALA A 54 29.10 6.91 41.09
CA ALA A 54 28.40 6.19 40.03
C ALA A 54 29.13 6.40 38.70
N VAL A 55 28.86 5.52 37.72
CA VAL A 55 29.43 5.67 36.37
C VAL A 55 28.96 7.00 35.77
N PRO A 56 29.88 7.87 35.28
CA PRO A 56 29.51 9.11 34.63
C PRO A 56 28.57 8.88 33.45
N ALA A 57 27.59 9.76 33.28
CA ALA A 57 26.68 9.71 32.14
C ALA A 57 27.48 9.74 30.84
N ASN A 58 27.20 8.81 29.93
CA ASN A 58 27.90 8.69 28.65
C ASN A 58 26.93 8.72 27.48
N PHE A 59 27.39 9.20 26.32
CA PHE A 59 26.62 9.21 25.09
C PHE A 59 27.52 9.06 23.86
N THR A 60 27.00 8.42 22.82
CA THR A 60 27.72 8.18 21.56
C THR A 60 27.07 8.92 20.39
N VAL A 61 27.89 9.53 19.54
CA VAL A 61 27.46 10.23 18.32
C VAL A 61 28.03 9.48 17.11
N ALA A 62 27.21 9.26 16.08
CA ALA A 62 27.59 8.46 14.91
C ALA A 62 28.37 9.23 13.83
N SER A 63 27.99 10.48 13.58
CA SER A 63 28.54 11.29 12.49
C SER A 63 28.82 12.72 12.97
N PRO A 64 30.07 13.06 13.33
CA PRO A 64 31.27 12.19 13.41
C PRO A 64 31.28 11.27 14.65
N ALA A 65 31.97 10.13 14.55
CA ALA A 65 32.05 9.11 15.60
C ALA A 65 32.73 9.64 16.89
N ARG A 66 31.97 9.79 17.97
CA ARG A 66 32.44 10.30 19.27
C ARG A 66 31.77 9.60 20.44
N ILE A 67 32.50 9.42 21.54
CA ILE A 67 31.94 8.98 22.84
C ILE A 67 32.24 10.10 23.85
N ALA A 68 31.24 10.57 24.58
CA ALA A 68 31.42 11.60 25.58
C ALA A 68 30.98 11.13 26.97
N PHE A 69 31.76 11.49 27.99
CA PHE A 69 31.51 11.21 29.40
C PHE A 69 31.39 12.52 30.18
N ASP A 70 30.30 12.68 30.94
CA ASP A 70 30.04 13.88 31.75
C ASP A 70 30.35 13.62 33.23
N PHE A 71 31.42 14.23 33.73
CA PHE A 71 31.82 14.17 35.14
C PHE A 71 31.21 15.34 35.92
N PRO A 72 30.23 15.12 36.81
CA PRO A 72 29.62 16.17 37.61
C PRO A 72 30.60 16.71 38.66
N ASN A 73 30.57 18.01 38.94
CA ASN A 73 31.36 18.67 39.99
C ASN A 73 32.86 18.32 39.99
N THR A 74 33.40 18.00 38.82
CA THR A 74 34.79 17.57 38.64
C THR A 74 35.54 18.58 37.78
N THR A 75 36.76 18.96 38.17
CA THR A 75 37.62 19.91 37.45
C THR A 75 38.72 19.18 36.66
N ASN A 76 39.31 19.86 35.68
CA ASN A 76 40.46 19.34 34.94
C ASN A 76 41.77 19.67 35.68
N ALA A 77 42.43 18.69 36.32
CA ALA A 77 43.74 18.86 36.95
C ALA A 77 44.91 18.33 36.08
N LEU A 78 44.66 17.89 34.85
CA LEU A 78 45.70 17.39 33.94
C LEU A 78 46.59 18.47 33.32
N GLY A 79 46.21 19.74 33.46
CA GLY A 79 46.92 20.89 32.85
C GLY A 79 46.80 20.97 31.32
N ARG A 80 46.04 20.07 30.68
CA ARG A 80 45.80 20.03 29.23
C ARG A 80 44.34 19.67 28.91
N ASN A 81 43.81 20.25 27.84
CA ASN A 81 42.42 20.06 27.40
C ASN A 81 42.29 19.07 26.23
N SER A 82 43.40 18.62 25.66
CA SER A 82 43.41 17.66 24.56
C SER A 82 44.65 16.78 24.62
N GLN A 83 44.50 15.51 24.25
CA GLN A 83 45.57 14.54 24.09
C GLN A 83 45.31 13.74 22.82
N GLU A 84 46.25 13.77 21.88
CA GLU A 84 46.26 12.83 20.76
C GLU A 84 46.76 11.47 21.26
N VAL A 85 46.04 10.41 20.92
CA VAL A 85 46.33 9.06 21.41
C VAL A 85 46.64 8.13 20.25
N SER A 86 45.96 8.26 19.11
CA SER A 86 46.20 7.49 17.87
C SER A 86 46.39 5.96 18.05
N GLU A 87 45.91 5.36 19.14
CA GLU A 87 45.95 3.93 19.41
C GLU A 87 44.62 3.26 19.03
N GLY A 88 44.70 2.22 18.21
CA GLY A 88 43.52 1.50 17.70
C GLY A 88 42.50 2.44 17.04
N GLU A 89 41.28 2.44 17.57
CA GLU A 89 40.15 3.22 17.05
C GLU A 89 40.01 4.60 17.69
N LEU A 90 40.80 4.89 18.73
CA LEU A 90 40.80 6.16 19.44
C LEU A 90 41.80 7.13 18.77
N ARG A 91 41.28 8.24 18.22
CA ARG A 91 42.10 9.28 17.59
C ARG A 91 42.64 10.26 18.62
N SER A 92 41.75 10.86 19.41
CA SER A 92 42.12 11.85 20.43
C SER A 92 41.09 11.91 21.56
N MET A 93 41.51 12.45 22.69
CA MET A 93 40.70 12.68 23.88
C MET A 93 40.69 14.17 24.19
N ASN A 94 39.52 14.78 24.36
CA ASN A 94 39.36 16.19 24.70
C ASN A 94 38.63 16.36 26.02
N LEU A 95 39.10 17.25 26.88
CA LEU A 95 38.42 17.68 28.09
C LEU A 95 37.85 19.08 27.90
N VAL A 96 36.56 19.21 28.15
CA VAL A 96 35.85 20.49 28.13
C VAL A 96 35.27 20.72 29.52
N GLN A 97 35.88 21.63 30.28
CA GLN A 97 35.42 22.00 31.61
C GLN A 97 34.37 23.11 31.52
N GLY A 98 33.16 22.85 32.03
CA GLY A 98 32.11 23.83 32.27
C GLY A 98 32.00 24.19 33.75
N ALA A 99 31.03 25.03 34.11
CA ALA A 99 30.81 25.48 35.50
C ALA A 99 30.49 24.31 36.45
N ASP A 100 29.60 23.40 36.05
CA ASP A 100 29.09 22.33 36.93
C ASP A 100 29.53 20.91 36.52
N ARG A 101 30.20 20.77 35.36
CA ARG A 101 30.61 19.47 34.81
C ARG A 101 31.84 19.58 33.93
N THR A 102 32.66 18.54 33.91
CA THR A 102 33.73 18.35 32.92
C THR A 102 33.34 17.24 31.96
N ARG A 103 33.36 17.51 30.66
CA ARG A 103 33.05 16.55 29.60
C ARG A 103 34.35 16.03 28.98
N LEU A 104 34.55 14.72 29.05
CA LEU A 104 35.60 14.00 28.31
C LEU A 104 35.02 13.49 27.00
N VAL A 105 35.56 13.92 25.87
CA VAL A 105 35.16 13.50 24.52
C VAL A 105 36.25 12.66 23.89
N LEU A 106 35.95 11.39 23.63
CA LEU A 106 36.76 10.46 22.86
C LEU A 106 36.39 10.61 21.37
N ASN A 107 37.32 11.10 20.55
CA ASN A 107 37.15 11.14 19.10
C ASN A 107 37.63 9.83 18.49
N LEU A 108 36.76 9.17 17.73
CA LEU A 108 37.03 7.86 17.17
C LEU A 108 37.22 7.92 15.65
N ARG A 109 37.94 6.95 15.08
CA ARG A 109 38.06 6.78 13.63
C ARG A 109 36.77 6.24 13.00
N ARG A 110 36.04 5.40 13.75
CA ARG A 110 34.73 4.82 13.42
C ARG A 110 34.01 4.45 14.71
N SER A 111 32.70 4.22 14.64
CA SER A 111 31.92 3.79 15.81
C SER A 111 32.39 2.43 16.32
N VAL A 112 32.60 2.30 17.64
CA VAL A 112 33.03 1.07 18.31
C VAL A 112 32.20 0.79 19.56
N ALA A 113 32.02 -0.49 19.88
CA ALA A 113 31.41 -0.89 21.14
C ALA A 113 32.34 -0.54 22.31
N HIS A 114 31.76 -0.05 23.41
CA HIS A 114 32.51 0.32 24.60
C HIS A 114 31.87 -0.26 25.87
N GLU A 115 32.71 -0.67 26.81
CA GLU A 115 32.30 -1.08 28.15
C GLU A 115 32.94 -0.14 29.19
N VAL A 116 32.21 0.16 30.25
CA VAL A 116 32.62 1.12 31.28
C VAL A 116 32.56 0.46 32.64
N ALA A 117 33.66 0.52 33.39
CA ALA A 117 33.76 -0.03 34.73
C ALA A 117 34.40 0.99 35.69
N LEU A 118 33.97 0.98 36.95
CA LEU A 118 34.60 1.76 38.01
C LEU A 118 35.52 0.85 38.83
N GLU A 119 36.78 1.27 38.97
CA GLU A 119 37.77 0.61 39.82
C GLU A 119 38.35 1.65 40.78
N GLY A 120 37.81 1.72 42.00
CA GLY A 120 38.24 2.68 43.02
C GLY A 120 38.06 4.14 42.57
N ASN A 121 39.17 4.86 42.40
CA ASN A 121 39.20 6.23 41.89
C ASN A 121 39.47 6.34 40.38
N SER A 122 39.34 5.23 39.65
CA SER A 122 39.54 5.19 38.21
C SER A 122 38.31 4.71 37.46
N LEU A 123 38.00 5.40 36.36
CA LEU A 123 37.02 4.98 35.36
C LEU A 123 37.78 4.26 34.24
N ILE A 124 37.42 3.00 33.99
CA ILE A 124 37.99 2.19 32.92
C ILE A 124 37.00 2.13 31.77
N VAL A 125 37.42 2.60 30.60
CA VAL A 125 36.65 2.53 29.35
C VAL A 125 37.37 1.58 28.40
N THR A 126 36.73 0.46 28.06
CA THR A 126 37.29 -0.55 27.14
C THR A 126 36.60 -0.45 25.79
N LEU A 127 37.34 -0.06 24.75
CA LEU A 127 36.88 -0.01 23.37
C LEU A 127 37.21 -1.33 22.67
N SER A 128 36.20 -2.02 22.13
CA SER A 128 36.40 -3.28 21.40
C SER A 128 36.35 -3.06 19.88
N PRO A 129 37.32 -3.56 19.10
CA PRO A 129 37.29 -3.44 17.65
C PRO A 129 36.18 -4.31 17.05
N PRO A 130 35.57 -3.90 15.93
CA PRO A 130 34.55 -4.69 15.25
C PRO A 130 35.16 -6.00 14.70
N ALA A 131 34.48 -7.13 14.90
CA ALA A 131 34.94 -8.44 14.44
C ALA A 131 35.16 -8.47 12.91
N THR A 132 36.37 -8.83 12.47
CA THR A 132 36.68 -9.06 11.05
C THR A 132 36.22 -10.44 10.61
N THR A 133 34.98 -10.54 10.14
CA THR A 133 34.58 -11.62 9.22
C THR A 133 34.83 -11.19 7.78
N ALA A 134 35.60 -11.98 7.04
CA ALA A 134 35.90 -11.77 5.63
C ALA A 134 34.63 -11.88 4.77
N SER A 135 34.27 -10.80 4.06
CA SER A 135 33.55 -10.87 2.79
C SER A 135 33.74 -9.57 2.00
N THR A 136 34.17 -9.74 0.76
CA THR A 136 34.45 -8.76 -0.29
C THR A 136 33.21 -7.96 -0.68
N GLY A 137 33.31 -6.62 -0.77
CA GLY A 137 32.27 -5.78 -1.37
C GLY A 137 32.36 -4.30 -0.95
N SER A 138 32.65 -3.43 -1.91
CA SER A 138 32.70 -1.97 -1.80
C SER A 138 31.33 -1.37 -1.44
N GLY A 139 31.27 -0.59 -0.35
CA GLY A 139 30.09 0.19 0.06
C GLY A 139 30.36 1.06 1.28
N THR A 140 29.84 2.29 1.24
CA THR A 140 29.93 3.39 2.22
C THR A 140 29.86 3.00 3.71
N ALA A 141 30.66 3.70 4.51
CA ALA A 141 30.86 3.47 5.95
C ALA A 141 29.53 3.33 6.74
N GLN A 142 29.28 2.11 7.22
CA GLN A 142 28.18 1.77 8.13
C GLN A 142 28.60 2.03 9.58
N ALA A 143 27.80 2.79 10.34
CA ALA A 143 27.93 2.88 11.79
C ALA A 143 26.99 1.85 12.44
N ARG A 144 27.55 0.75 12.94
CA ARG A 144 26.82 -0.29 13.70
C ARG A 144 26.94 0.01 15.18
N PHE A 145 25.82 0.07 15.90
CA PHE A 145 25.79 0.22 17.36
C PHE A 145 25.29 -1.08 17.99
N ALA A 146 26.16 -1.68 18.82
CA ALA A 146 25.96 -2.86 19.64
C ALA A 146 25.61 -4.18 18.92
N GLU A 147 26.41 -5.22 19.19
CA GLU A 147 26.07 -6.60 18.90
C GLU A 147 25.16 -7.08 20.04
N GLY A 148 23.90 -7.39 19.71
CA GLY A 148 22.91 -7.80 20.70
C GLY A 148 23.40 -9.02 21.49
N LYS A 149 23.45 -8.89 22.82
CA LYS A 149 23.55 -10.06 23.71
C LYS A 149 22.41 -11.02 23.36
N VAL A 150 22.78 -12.27 23.15
CA VAL A 150 21.84 -13.35 22.84
C VAL A 150 20.89 -13.47 24.04
N ASP A 151 19.59 -13.28 23.77
CA ASP A 151 18.44 -13.61 24.64
C ASP A 151 17.71 -12.49 25.41
N VAL A 152 17.86 -11.21 25.04
CA VAL A 152 16.95 -10.14 25.51
C VAL A 152 15.96 -9.78 24.40
N LYS A 153 14.65 -9.92 24.68
CA LYS A 153 13.58 -9.49 23.76
C LYS A 153 13.46 -7.97 23.78
N HIS A 154 13.89 -7.30 22.71
CA HIS A 154 13.71 -5.85 22.57
C HIS A 154 12.29 -5.53 22.09
N ALA A 155 11.71 -4.43 22.56
CA ALA A 155 10.42 -3.94 22.10
C ALA A 155 10.39 -2.41 22.04
N VAL A 156 9.69 -1.88 21.04
CA VAL A 156 9.32 -0.46 21.01
C VAL A 156 8.10 -0.28 21.93
N ARG A 157 8.24 0.56 22.96
CA ARG A 157 7.20 0.83 23.95
C ARG A 157 6.25 1.94 23.54
N ASP A 158 6.80 3.01 22.98
CA ASP A 158 6.02 4.17 22.54
C ASP A 158 6.73 4.95 21.42
N ILE A 159 5.95 5.68 20.63
CA ILE A 159 6.43 6.57 19.57
C ILE A 159 5.66 7.89 19.69
N ASP A 160 6.35 8.93 20.11
CA ASP A 160 5.81 10.29 20.29
C ASP A 160 6.42 11.25 19.27
N PHE A 161 5.65 12.29 18.92
CA PHE A 161 6.08 13.35 18.03
C PHE A 161 5.85 14.72 18.67
N ARG A 162 6.88 15.55 18.68
CA ARG A 162 6.82 16.91 19.21
C ARG A 162 7.46 17.92 18.27
N ARG A 163 6.87 19.11 18.21
CA ARG A 163 7.50 20.27 17.59
C ARG A 163 8.50 20.89 18.56
N GLY A 164 9.76 21.02 18.14
CA GLY A 164 10.78 21.73 18.90
C GLY A 164 10.69 23.26 18.77
N PRO A 165 11.37 24.02 19.65
CA PRO A 165 11.30 25.48 19.69
C PRO A 165 11.82 26.17 18.41
N GLY A 166 12.66 25.51 17.61
CA GLY A 166 13.19 26.01 16.34
C GLY A 166 12.40 25.57 15.10
N GLY A 167 11.23 24.94 15.26
CA GLY A 167 10.44 24.39 14.16
C GLY A 167 10.91 23.02 13.67
N GLU A 168 11.82 22.37 14.39
CA GLU A 168 12.22 20.99 14.15
C GLU A 168 11.14 19.98 14.52
N GLY A 169 11.06 18.89 13.77
CA GLY A 169 10.28 17.72 14.15
C GLY A 169 11.12 16.81 15.02
N ARG A 170 10.71 16.58 16.28
CA ARG A 170 11.36 15.66 17.20
C ARG A 170 10.52 14.39 17.33
N ILE A 171 11.06 13.28 16.85
CA ILE A 171 10.50 11.93 17.02
C ILE A 171 11.18 11.32 18.24
N VAL A 172 10.41 10.91 19.24
CA VAL A 172 10.92 10.23 20.45
C VAL A 172 10.38 8.80 20.47
N VAL A 173 11.29 7.83 20.45
CA VAL A 173 10.96 6.40 20.49
C VAL A 173 11.42 5.85 21.83
N ASP A 174 10.49 5.36 22.64
CA ASP A 174 10.83 4.69 23.90
C ASP A 174 11.06 3.21 23.65
N LEU A 175 12.21 2.71 24.06
CA LEU A 175 12.68 1.33 23.85
C LEU A 175 12.62 0.54 25.16
N SER A 176 12.57 -0.77 25.06
CA SER A 176 12.54 -1.64 26.24
C SER A 176 13.85 -1.63 27.04
N ASP A 177 14.98 -1.43 26.36
CA ASP A 177 16.33 -1.46 26.91
C ASP A 177 17.30 -0.65 26.05
N THR A 178 18.42 -0.23 26.64
CA THR A 178 19.47 0.57 25.99
C THR A 178 20.33 -0.25 25.01
N SER A 179 20.26 -1.58 25.07
CA SER A 179 21.01 -2.51 24.21
C SER A 179 20.40 -2.75 22.82
N THR A 180 19.31 -2.08 22.49
CA THR A 180 18.62 -2.24 21.20
C THR A 180 19.49 -1.73 20.05
N GLY A 181 19.81 -2.60 19.08
CA GLY A 181 20.61 -2.19 17.91
C GLY A 181 19.78 -1.30 16.97
N ILE A 182 20.28 -0.10 16.66
CA ILE A 182 19.59 0.88 15.82
C ILE A 182 20.47 1.22 14.61
N ASP A 183 19.93 1.04 13.41
CA ASP A 183 20.54 1.47 12.14
C ASP A 183 19.73 2.63 11.57
N ILE A 184 20.38 3.76 11.29
CA ILE A 184 19.76 4.93 10.68
C ILE A 184 20.42 5.21 9.34
N ARG A 185 19.60 5.30 8.30
CA ARG A 185 20.06 5.56 6.94
C ARG A 185 19.14 6.53 6.22
N GLN A 186 19.75 7.40 5.43
CA GLN A 186 19.02 8.25 4.51
C GLN A 186 18.80 7.48 3.20
N GLN A 187 17.55 7.32 2.80
CA GLN A 187 17.17 6.67 1.54
C GLN A 187 16.36 7.66 0.69
N GLY A 188 17.05 8.36 -0.22
CA GLY A 188 16.47 9.45 -0.97
C GLY A 188 16.16 10.65 -0.07
N GLN A 189 14.90 11.09 -0.05
CA GLN A 189 14.40 12.14 0.85
C GLN A 189 13.90 11.59 2.20
N ASN A 190 13.86 10.26 2.38
CA ASN A 190 13.33 9.67 3.60
C ASN A 190 14.45 9.28 4.56
N ILE A 191 14.15 9.32 5.85
CA ILE A 191 15.01 8.78 6.90
C ILE A 191 14.42 7.42 7.29
N VAL A 192 15.22 6.37 7.18
CA VAL A 192 14.83 5.01 7.56
C VAL A 192 15.61 4.63 8.80
N VAL A 193 14.88 4.37 9.89
CA VAL A 193 15.41 3.86 11.14
C VAL A 193 15.00 2.40 11.27
N GLU A 194 15.96 1.52 11.52
CA GLU A 194 15.74 0.09 11.69
C GLU A 194 16.21 -0.35 13.09
N PHE A 195 15.27 -0.85 13.87
CA PHE A 195 15.51 -1.43 15.20
C PHE A 195 15.69 -2.94 15.03
N ILE A 196 16.89 -3.42 15.28
CA ILE A 196 17.31 -4.79 15.03
C ILE A 196 16.79 -5.71 16.15
N LYS A 197 16.25 -6.89 15.81
CA LYS A 197 15.73 -7.88 16.77
C LYS A 197 14.76 -7.27 17.80
N THR A 198 13.87 -6.41 17.31
CA THR A 198 12.93 -5.63 18.12
C THR A 198 11.50 -5.96 17.69
N SER A 199 10.62 -6.14 18.67
CA SER A 199 9.19 -6.36 18.43
C SER A 199 8.40 -5.04 18.46
N LEU A 200 7.40 -4.93 17.59
CA LEU A 200 6.49 -3.77 17.54
C LEU A 200 5.06 -4.19 17.96
N PRO A 201 4.54 -3.67 19.08
CA PRO A 201 3.14 -3.85 19.49
C PRO A 201 2.17 -3.37 18.40
N ASP A 202 1.03 -4.05 18.24
CA ASP A 202 0.05 -3.73 17.19
C ASP A 202 -0.52 -2.31 17.32
N ALA A 203 -0.62 -1.77 18.53
CA ALA A 203 -1.07 -0.40 18.79
C ALA A 203 -0.15 0.69 18.18
N LEU A 204 1.11 0.36 17.93
CA LEU A 204 2.11 1.25 17.35
C LEU A 204 2.32 1.02 15.85
N ARG A 205 1.61 0.06 15.23
CA ARG A 205 1.55 -0.16 13.77
C ARG A 205 0.61 0.82 13.09
N LYS A 206 0.87 2.10 13.27
CA LYS A 206 0.08 3.19 12.72
C LYS A 206 0.96 4.19 12.00
N ARG A 207 0.37 4.84 11.00
CA ARG A 207 0.95 6.01 10.35
C ARG A 207 0.56 7.25 11.16
N LEU A 208 1.55 8.00 11.62
CA LEU A 208 1.35 9.31 12.23
C LEU A 208 1.46 10.37 11.13
N ASP A 209 0.36 11.09 10.89
CA ASP A 209 0.36 12.32 10.12
C ASP A 209 0.64 13.48 11.08
N VAL A 210 1.71 14.22 10.80
CA VAL A 210 2.20 15.31 11.65
C VAL A 210 2.28 16.63 10.88
N VAL A 211 1.58 16.73 9.75
CA VAL A 211 1.55 17.93 8.90
C VAL A 211 1.07 19.17 9.66
N ASP A 212 0.11 19.01 10.59
CA ASP A 212 -0.48 20.11 11.36
C ASP A 212 0.50 20.78 12.35
N PHE A 213 1.63 20.13 12.65
CA PHE A 213 2.61 20.63 13.60
C PHE A 213 3.61 21.63 12.98
N ALA A 214 3.45 21.99 11.71
CA ALA A 214 4.30 22.97 11.01
C ALA A 214 5.81 22.67 11.16
N THR A 215 6.16 21.41 11.01
CA THR A 215 7.52 20.86 10.99
C THR A 215 7.88 20.35 9.59
N PRO A 216 9.16 20.11 9.27
CA PRO A 216 9.54 19.50 7.99
C PRO A 216 9.03 18.07 7.83
N VAL A 217 8.77 17.34 8.92
CA VAL A 217 8.24 15.97 8.88
C VAL A 217 6.76 16.00 8.51
N GLN A 218 6.35 15.17 7.55
CA GLN A 218 4.95 15.01 7.14
C GLN A 218 4.35 13.72 7.71
N ASN A 219 5.03 12.60 7.49
CA ASN A 219 4.56 11.29 7.90
C ASN A 219 5.64 10.53 8.66
N ILE A 220 5.20 9.74 9.63
CA ILE A 220 6.02 8.72 10.31
C ILE A 220 5.27 7.40 10.19
N ASN A 221 5.87 6.43 9.52
CA ASN A 221 5.29 5.11 9.31
C ASN A 221 6.16 4.04 9.98
N THR A 222 5.60 3.27 10.90
CA THR A 222 6.33 2.24 11.65
C THR A 222 5.67 0.88 11.45
N PHE A 223 6.46 -0.09 11.00
CA PHE A 223 5.99 -1.45 10.74
C PHE A 223 7.05 -2.49 11.08
N ALA A 224 6.60 -3.70 11.42
CA ALA A 224 7.49 -4.83 11.64
C ALA A 224 7.97 -5.41 10.29
N GLN A 225 9.25 -5.75 10.20
CA GLN A 225 9.88 -6.37 9.04
C GLN A 225 10.73 -7.56 9.50
N GLY A 226 10.15 -8.75 9.47
CA GLY A 226 10.80 -9.95 10.01
C GLY A 226 11.00 -9.83 11.52
N GLU A 227 12.25 -9.94 11.98
CA GLU A 227 12.64 -9.76 13.39
C GLU A 227 12.93 -8.29 13.76
N ASN A 228 12.90 -7.37 12.79
CA ASN A 228 13.25 -5.97 12.99
C ASN A 228 12.00 -5.08 12.96
N VAL A 229 12.09 -3.89 13.55
CA VAL A 229 11.10 -2.81 13.34
C VAL A 229 11.71 -1.79 12.38
N ARG A 230 10.97 -1.42 11.34
CA ARG A 230 11.36 -0.34 10.43
C ARG A 230 10.44 0.85 10.63
N MET A 231 11.04 2.01 10.89
CA MET A 231 10.39 3.30 10.94
C MET A 231 10.87 4.14 9.74
N VAL A 232 9.93 4.64 8.95
CA VAL A 232 10.18 5.51 7.80
C VAL A 232 9.63 6.89 8.12
N ILE A 233 10.50 7.88 8.12
CA ILE A 233 10.17 9.29 8.35
C ILE A 233 10.25 10.00 7.00
N GLU A 234 9.17 10.68 6.63
CA GLU A 234 9.02 11.40 5.35
C GLU A 234 9.04 12.92 5.59
N PRO A 235 10.21 13.56 5.49
CA PRO A 235 10.34 15.00 5.55
C PRO A 235 10.16 15.68 4.17
N LYS A 236 9.73 16.95 4.19
CA LYS A 236 9.58 17.83 3.03
C LYS A 236 10.64 18.94 3.04
N GLY A 237 11.17 19.23 1.85
CA GLY A 237 12.11 20.34 1.62
C GLY A 237 13.57 19.95 1.88
N ASN A 238 14.42 20.95 2.10
CA ASN A 238 15.80 20.73 2.53
C ASN A 238 15.82 20.64 4.06
N TRP A 239 16.44 19.58 4.58
CA TRP A 239 16.46 19.30 6.00
C TRP A 239 17.79 18.65 6.38
N GLU A 240 18.15 18.81 7.63
CA GLU A 240 19.24 18.09 8.28
C GLU A 240 18.64 17.28 9.43
N HIS A 241 19.25 16.15 9.76
CA HIS A 241 18.79 15.32 10.88
C HIS A 241 19.91 15.12 11.89
N ASN A 242 19.52 15.02 13.16
CA ASN A 242 20.39 14.64 14.25
C ASN A 242 19.71 13.51 15.02
N ALA A 243 20.43 12.42 15.27
CA ALA A 243 19.90 11.26 15.99
C ALA A 243 20.81 10.94 17.17
N TYR A 244 20.21 10.73 18.33
CA TYR A 244 20.91 10.37 19.55
C TYR A 244 20.04 9.48 20.41
N GLN A 245 20.68 8.65 21.23
CA GLN A 245 20.00 7.85 22.24
C GLN A 245 20.37 8.36 23.62
N THR A 246 19.40 8.44 24.51
CA THR A 246 19.58 8.80 25.92
C THR A 246 18.78 7.80 26.73
N ASP A 247 19.47 6.98 27.52
CA ASP A 247 18.90 5.85 28.24
C ASP A 247 18.08 4.93 27.29
N THR A 248 16.79 4.77 27.56
CA THR A 248 15.87 3.98 26.72
C THR A 248 15.21 4.77 25.60
N GLN A 249 15.44 6.08 25.51
CA GLN A 249 14.82 6.91 24.49
C GLN A 249 15.76 7.13 23.31
N PHE A 250 15.28 6.81 22.12
CA PHE A 250 15.92 7.17 20.86
C PHE A 250 15.23 8.38 20.25
N VAL A 251 15.99 9.44 20.00
CA VAL A 251 15.45 10.71 19.50
C VAL A 251 16.02 11.02 18.12
N VAL A 252 15.12 11.29 17.18
CA VAL A 252 15.47 11.81 15.85
C VAL A 252 14.91 13.22 15.72
N GLU A 253 15.80 14.19 15.55
CA GLU A 253 15.46 15.58 15.30
C GLU A 253 15.66 15.89 13.82
N VAL A 254 14.61 16.40 13.17
CA VAL A 254 14.65 16.83 11.76
C VAL A 254 14.45 18.33 11.71
N LYS A 255 15.50 19.06 11.35
CA LYS A 255 15.53 20.51 11.24
C LYS A 255 15.38 20.93 9.79
N PRO A 256 14.49 21.89 9.46
CA PRO A 256 14.46 22.46 8.13
C PRO A 256 15.75 23.26 7.93
N VAL A 257 16.49 22.96 6.86
CA VAL A 257 17.58 23.81 6.41
C VAL A 257 16.91 24.99 5.72
N ALA A 258 16.73 26.07 6.46
CA ALA A 258 16.30 27.33 5.89
C ALA A 258 17.35 27.75 4.86
N VAL A 259 17.03 27.56 3.57
CA VAL A 259 17.70 28.28 2.50
C VAL A 259 17.20 29.70 2.65
N ASP A 260 17.89 30.46 3.49
CA ASP A 260 17.61 31.85 3.79
C ASP A 260 17.90 32.68 2.52
N THR A 261 17.06 32.58 1.49
CA THR A 261 17.21 33.34 0.23
C THR A 261 17.07 34.85 0.46
N ALA A 262 16.49 35.25 1.59
CA ALA A 262 16.37 36.64 2.03
C ALA A 262 17.48 37.12 3.00
N ARG A 263 18.29 36.22 3.59
CA ARG A 263 19.43 36.59 4.46
C ARG A 263 20.80 36.19 3.92
N ALA A 264 20.87 35.20 3.03
CA ALA A 264 22.06 34.88 2.24
C ALA A 264 22.30 35.89 1.10
N SER A 265 21.30 36.71 0.75
CA SER A 265 21.45 37.80 -0.22
C SER A 265 22.06 39.07 0.36
N GLN A 266 22.32 39.16 1.67
CA GLN A 266 22.88 40.38 2.27
C GLN A 266 24.08 40.20 3.21
N ARG A 267 24.41 39.00 3.67
CA ARG A 267 25.73 38.71 4.27
C ARG A 267 26.23 37.35 3.85
N GLY A 268 27.14 37.32 2.88
CA GLY A 268 27.90 36.11 2.54
C GLY A 268 28.08 35.79 1.06
N ARG A 269 27.58 36.60 0.11
CA ARG A 269 28.02 36.45 -1.29
C ARG A 269 29.50 36.81 -1.46
N TYR A 270 30.00 37.60 -0.52
CA TYR A 270 31.35 38.11 -0.47
C TYR A 270 31.90 37.87 0.94
N SER A 271 32.88 36.98 1.04
CA SER A 271 33.54 36.52 2.27
C SER A 271 35.02 36.92 2.33
N GLY A 272 35.51 37.55 1.27
CA GLY A 272 36.91 37.93 1.14
C GLY A 272 37.36 38.96 2.17
N GLU A 273 38.66 38.93 2.48
CA GLU A 273 39.32 39.99 3.25
C GLU A 273 39.04 41.37 2.65
N LYS A 274 38.79 42.35 3.53
CA LYS A 274 38.41 43.71 3.13
C LYS A 274 39.63 44.46 2.63
N LEU A 275 39.45 45.10 1.48
CA LEU A 275 40.49 45.84 0.80
C LEU A 275 39.99 47.25 0.47
N SER A 276 40.88 48.23 0.54
CA SER A 276 40.65 49.61 0.12
C SER A 276 41.63 49.96 -1.00
N LEU A 277 41.12 50.24 -2.19
CA LEU A 277 41.91 50.52 -3.39
C LEU A 277 41.44 51.82 -4.03
N ASN A 278 42.36 52.60 -4.57
CA ASN A 278 42.04 53.78 -5.35
C ASN A 278 42.84 53.76 -6.66
N PHE A 279 42.17 53.41 -7.74
CA PHE A 279 42.74 53.37 -9.08
C PHE A 279 42.12 54.46 -9.94
N GLN A 280 42.98 55.23 -10.59
CA GLN A 280 42.57 56.23 -11.58
C GLN A 280 43.23 55.87 -12.90
N ASN A 281 42.42 55.51 -13.90
CA ASN A 281 42.88 55.15 -15.23
C ASN A 281 43.98 54.06 -15.25
N VAL A 282 43.76 52.95 -14.53
CA VAL A 282 44.72 51.83 -14.46
C VAL A 282 44.22 50.66 -15.32
N GLU A 283 45.11 49.96 -16.02
CA GLU A 283 44.75 48.80 -16.81
C GLU A 283 44.10 47.70 -15.95
N VAL A 284 43.02 47.07 -16.46
CA VAL A 284 42.26 46.04 -15.72
C VAL A 284 43.17 44.87 -15.30
N ARG A 285 44.15 44.49 -16.12
CA ARG A 285 45.12 43.43 -15.80
C ARG A 285 45.97 43.76 -14.58
N ALA A 286 46.44 45.00 -14.47
CA ALA A 286 47.22 45.45 -13.32
C ALA A 286 46.36 45.44 -12.04
N VAL A 287 45.08 45.82 -12.14
CA VAL A 287 44.14 45.75 -11.02
C VAL A 287 43.88 44.30 -10.58
N LEU A 288 43.72 43.36 -11.52
CA LEU A 288 43.52 41.95 -11.21
C LEU A 288 44.75 41.31 -10.55
N ASN A 289 45.96 41.70 -10.94
CA ASN A 289 47.19 41.23 -10.30
C ASN A 289 47.30 41.70 -8.85
N VAL A 290 46.94 42.95 -8.56
CA VAL A 290 46.93 43.46 -7.17
C VAL A 290 45.95 42.68 -6.29
N ILE A 291 44.83 42.22 -6.86
CA ILE A 291 43.87 41.35 -6.15
C ILE A 291 44.45 39.94 -5.97
N ALA A 292 45.16 39.39 -6.97
CA ALA A 292 45.84 38.11 -6.87
C ALA A 292 46.91 38.11 -5.76
N ASP A 293 47.75 39.15 -5.73
CA ASP A 293 48.82 39.33 -4.74
C ASP A 293 48.28 39.51 -3.32
N PHE A 294 47.10 40.11 -3.18
CA PHE A 294 46.45 40.29 -1.88
C PHE A 294 45.78 39.01 -1.35
N THR A 295 45.37 38.10 -2.23
CA THR A 295 44.52 36.95 -1.87
C THR A 295 45.23 35.60 -1.94
N ASP A 296 46.52 35.60 -2.30
CA ASP A 296 47.32 34.41 -2.60
C ASP A 296 46.67 33.48 -3.66
N LEU A 297 45.76 34.00 -4.48
CA LEU A 297 45.07 33.25 -5.53
C LEU A 297 45.80 33.36 -6.86
N ASN A 298 45.96 32.24 -7.54
CA ASN A 298 46.53 32.22 -8.88
C ASN A 298 45.48 32.67 -9.91
N ILE A 299 45.57 33.93 -10.36
CA ILE A 299 44.69 34.48 -11.40
C ILE A 299 45.40 34.43 -12.76
N ILE A 300 44.76 33.82 -13.76
CA ILE A 300 45.22 33.78 -15.15
C ILE A 300 44.29 34.64 -16.00
N THR A 301 44.80 35.75 -16.51
CA THR A 301 44.07 36.68 -17.39
C THR A 301 44.38 36.42 -18.85
N SER A 302 43.37 36.25 -19.70
CA SER A 302 43.56 36.12 -21.15
C SER A 302 44.18 37.39 -21.76
N ASP A 303 44.92 37.26 -22.86
CA ASP A 303 45.57 38.38 -23.55
C ASP A 303 44.55 39.39 -24.13
N THR A 304 43.32 38.94 -24.34
CA THR A 304 42.17 39.71 -24.84
C THR A 304 41.54 40.64 -23.80
N VAL A 305 41.95 40.58 -22.54
CA VAL A 305 41.47 41.47 -21.47
C VAL A 305 42.11 42.87 -21.65
N ALA A 306 41.35 43.81 -22.21
CA ALA A 306 41.78 45.17 -22.51
C ALA A 306 40.90 46.25 -21.83
N GLY A 307 41.49 47.43 -21.61
CA GLY A 307 40.82 48.63 -21.09
C GLY A 307 41.36 49.12 -19.74
N SER A 308 41.21 50.42 -19.47
CA SER A 308 41.63 51.07 -18.22
C SER A 308 40.43 51.39 -17.33
N ILE A 309 40.43 50.99 -16.06
CA ILE A 309 39.35 51.19 -15.10
C ILE A 309 39.74 52.28 -14.10
N THR A 310 38.76 53.12 -13.77
CA THR A 310 38.85 54.07 -12.67
C THR A 310 37.89 53.59 -11.60
N LEU A 311 38.42 53.18 -10.45
CA LEU A 311 37.63 52.57 -9.38
C LEU A 311 38.20 52.99 -8.02
N ARG A 312 37.30 53.45 -7.14
CA ARG A 312 37.63 53.73 -5.75
C ARG A 312 36.79 52.84 -4.85
N LEU A 313 37.44 51.90 -4.18
CA LEU A 313 36.84 50.97 -3.24
C LEU A 313 37.34 51.31 -1.83
N LYS A 314 36.43 51.32 -0.85
CA LYS A 314 36.76 51.53 0.56
C LYS A 314 36.08 50.44 1.39
N ASP A 315 36.85 49.67 2.13
CA ASP A 315 36.39 48.60 3.02
C ASP A 315 35.49 47.56 2.32
N VAL A 316 35.84 47.20 1.07
CA VAL A 316 35.08 46.24 0.25
C VAL A 316 35.79 44.88 0.25
N PRO A 317 35.08 43.76 0.51
CA PRO A 317 35.62 42.40 0.33
C PRO A 317 36.24 42.19 -1.06
N TRP A 318 37.39 41.50 -1.16
CA TRP A 318 38.09 41.34 -2.45
C TRP A 318 37.28 40.61 -3.52
N ASP A 319 36.42 39.67 -3.14
CA ASP A 319 35.55 38.92 -4.06
C ASP A 319 34.41 39.79 -4.59
N GLN A 320 33.91 40.72 -3.78
CA GLN A 320 33.00 41.78 -4.22
C GLN A 320 33.70 42.75 -5.17
N ALA A 321 34.93 43.14 -4.84
CA ALA A 321 35.75 44.00 -5.68
C ALA A 321 36.00 43.35 -7.06
N LEU A 322 36.36 42.07 -7.06
CA LEU A 322 36.59 41.27 -8.26
C LEU A 322 35.33 41.21 -9.13
N GLU A 323 34.16 40.88 -8.57
CA GLU A 323 32.91 40.83 -9.34
C GLU A 323 32.54 42.18 -9.97
N ILE A 324 32.73 43.29 -9.24
CA ILE A 324 32.47 44.63 -9.78
C ILE A 324 33.40 44.94 -10.96
N ILE A 325 34.69 44.56 -10.87
CA ILE A 325 35.65 44.74 -11.96
C ILE A 325 35.26 43.88 -13.17
N LEU A 326 34.87 42.63 -12.94
CA LEU A 326 34.44 41.73 -14.01
C LEU A 326 33.18 42.27 -14.71
N GLN A 327 32.16 42.69 -13.94
CA GLN A 327 30.88 43.19 -14.46
C GLN A 327 31.02 44.51 -15.23
N THR A 328 31.82 45.45 -14.74
CA THR A 328 32.03 46.77 -15.40
C THR A 328 32.77 46.65 -16.74
N ARG A 329 33.44 45.51 -16.98
CA ARG A 329 34.20 45.24 -18.21
C ARG A 329 33.69 44.07 -19.05
N GLY A 330 32.55 43.49 -18.67
CA GLY A 330 31.98 42.35 -19.39
C GLY A 330 32.86 41.10 -19.37
N LEU A 331 33.71 40.97 -18.35
CA LEU A 331 34.54 39.79 -18.12
C LEU A 331 33.78 38.78 -17.27
N ASP A 332 34.15 37.51 -17.38
CA ASP A 332 33.61 36.44 -16.56
C ASP A 332 34.79 35.59 -16.04
N MET A 333 34.54 34.80 -14.98
CA MET A 333 35.56 33.97 -14.35
C MET A 333 35.16 32.49 -14.31
N ARG A 334 36.16 31.61 -14.38
CA ARG A 334 36.01 30.16 -14.16
C ARG A 334 37.03 29.70 -13.13
N LYS A 335 36.53 29.12 -12.04
CA LYS A 335 37.36 28.58 -10.96
C LYS A 335 37.58 27.09 -11.18
N THR A 336 38.84 26.70 -11.35
CA THR A 336 39.26 25.30 -11.41
C THR A 336 40.25 25.06 -10.28
N GLY A 337 39.77 24.56 -9.14
CA GLY A 337 40.59 24.35 -7.94
C GLY A 337 41.16 25.67 -7.38
N ASN A 338 42.49 25.79 -7.37
CA ASN A 338 43.25 26.94 -6.85
C ASN A 338 43.56 28.03 -7.92
N VAL A 339 43.07 27.85 -9.15
CA VAL A 339 43.34 28.77 -10.26
C VAL A 339 42.03 29.40 -10.74
N ILE A 340 42.03 30.72 -10.93
CA ILE A 340 40.91 31.48 -11.48
C ILE A 340 41.30 31.97 -12.87
N TRP A 341 40.56 31.52 -13.88
CA TRP A 341 40.67 32.03 -15.24
C TRP A 341 39.72 33.20 -15.45
N ILE A 342 40.24 34.32 -15.95
CA ILE A 342 39.47 35.53 -16.25
C ILE A 342 39.63 35.86 -17.72
N ALA A 343 38.52 35.94 -18.45
CA ALA A 343 38.49 36.30 -19.85
C ALA A 343 37.17 37.00 -20.20
N PRO A 344 37.05 37.64 -21.37
CA PRO A 344 35.78 38.18 -21.86
C PRO A 344 34.70 37.10 -21.87
N ARG A 345 33.46 37.48 -21.50
CA ARG A 345 32.34 36.53 -21.39
C ARG A 345 32.09 35.73 -22.66
N ASP A 346 32.29 36.34 -23.83
CA ASP A 346 32.09 35.70 -25.13
C ASP A 346 33.14 34.62 -25.42
N GLU A 347 34.40 34.83 -25.00
CA GLU A 347 35.48 33.86 -25.17
C GLU A 347 35.25 32.62 -24.30
N LEU A 348 34.81 32.82 -23.05
CA LEU A 348 34.47 31.70 -22.16
C LEU A 348 33.24 30.93 -22.65
N ALA A 349 32.19 31.63 -23.09
CA ALA A 349 30.99 31.00 -23.63
C ALA A 349 31.26 30.20 -24.92
N THR A 350 32.10 30.73 -25.82
CA THR A 350 32.49 30.01 -27.04
C THR A 350 33.36 28.80 -26.74
N ARG A 351 34.31 28.90 -25.81
CA ARG A 351 35.13 27.75 -25.37
C ARG A 351 34.28 26.66 -24.72
N GLU A 352 33.32 27.04 -23.88
CA GLU A 352 32.43 26.09 -23.20
C GLU A 352 31.49 25.40 -24.21
N LYS A 353 30.95 26.16 -25.17
CA LYS A 353 30.18 25.60 -26.29
C LYS A 353 31.02 24.61 -27.09
N LEU A 354 32.25 25.00 -27.49
CA LEU A 354 33.15 24.12 -28.23
C LEU A 354 33.56 22.88 -27.42
N ALA A 355 33.74 23.01 -26.10
CA ALA A 355 34.03 21.87 -25.23
C ALA A 355 32.85 20.90 -25.15
N LEU A 356 31.62 21.40 -25.03
CA LEU A 356 30.40 20.59 -25.04
C LEU A 356 30.15 19.95 -26.42
N GLU A 357 30.37 20.68 -27.51
CA GLU A 357 30.30 20.16 -28.87
C GLU A 357 31.38 19.09 -29.09
N ALA A 358 32.61 19.32 -28.63
CA ALA A 358 33.69 18.33 -28.68
C ALA A 358 33.34 17.09 -27.85
N GLN A 359 32.75 17.25 -26.67
CA GLN A 359 32.30 16.14 -25.84
C GLN A 359 31.16 15.35 -26.51
N GLN A 360 30.22 16.04 -27.18
CA GLN A 360 29.18 15.39 -27.98
C GLN A 360 29.78 14.65 -29.17
N GLN A 361 30.73 15.26 -29.90
CA GLN A 361 31.43 14.63 -31.01
C GLN A 361 32.24 13.42 -30.56
N ILE A 362 32.92 13.49 -29.41
CA ILE A 362 33.62 12.34 -28.81
C ILE A 362 32.61 11.23 -28.54
N GLY A 363 31.48 11.53 -27.89
CA GLY A 363 30.42 10.54 -27.64
C GLY A 363 29.80 9.95 -28.92
N GLU A 364 29.71 10.72 -30.00
CA GLU A 364 29.23 10.24 -31.32
C GLU A 364 30.28 9.38 -32.05
N LEU A 365 31.57 9.67 -31.84
CA LEU A 365 32.72 8.97 -32.43
C LEU A 365 33.15 7.73 -31.63
N GLU A 366 32.63 7.54 -30.42
CA GLU A 366 32.86 6.33 -29.64
C GLU A 366 32.44 5.07 -30.42
N ALA A 367 33.22 4.00 -30.26
CA ALA A 367 32.98 2.75 -30.97
C ALA A 367 31.76 2.03 -30.40
N THR A 368 30.80 1.69 -31.28
CA THR A 368 29.63 0.88 -30.90
C THR A 368 30.05 -0.56 -30.59
N ARG A 369 29.43 -1.17 -29.59
CA ARG A 369 29.57 -2.59 -29.25
C ARG A 369 28.20 -3.27 -29.35
N THR A 370 28.21 -4.56 -29.64
CA THR A 370 26.98 -5.37 -29.66
C THR A 370 26.95 -6.24 -28.41
N GLU A 371 25.85 -6.16 -27.66
CA GLU A 371 25.56 -7.04 -26.53
C GLU A 371 24.25 -7.79 -26.78
N SER A 372 24.21 -9.05 -26.32
CA SER A 372 23.01 -9.87 -26.35
C SER A 372 22.36 -9.90 -24.97
N PHE A 373 21.04 -9.73 -24.95
CA PHE A 373 20.21 -9.82 -23.75
C PHE A 373 19.15 -10.91 -23.94
N GLN A 374 19.21 -11.95 -23.13
CA GLN A 374 18.20 -12.99 -23.10
C GLN A 374 17.03 -12.56 -22.22
N MET A 375 15.81 -12.53 -22.77
CA MET A 375 14.60 -12.19 -22.00
C MET A 375 13.96 -13.45 -21.42
N ASN A 376 13.61 -13.43 -20.14
CA ASN A 376 13.04 -14.59 -19.45
C ASN A 376 11.51 -14.53 -19.33
N TYR A 377 10.97 -13.35 -19.05
CA TYR A 377 9.55 -13.14 -18.77
C TYR A 377 8.89 -12.27 -19.83
N GLN A 378 9.57 -11.20 -20.28
CA GLN A 378 9.07 -10.32 -21.33
C GLN A 378 9.39 -10.86 -22.73
N ARG A 379 8.57 -10.48 -23.72
CA ARG A 379 8.86 -10.76 -25.13
C ARG A 379 9.88 -9.75 -25.65
N ALA A 380 10.98 -10.24 -26.23
CA ALA A 380 12.03 -9.40 -26.79
C ALA A 380 11.51 -8.42 -27.87
N ALA A 381 10.46 -8.81 -28.62
CA ALA A 381 9.79 -7.95 -29.59
C ALA A 381 9.15 -6.70 -28.96
N ASP A 382 8.55 -6.83 -27.79
CA ASP A 382 7.91 -5.70 -27.10
C ASP A 382 8.98 -4.77 -26.49
N VAL A 383 10.08 -5.32 -25.99
CA VAL A 383 11.24 -4.54 -25.52
C VAL A 383 11.93 -3.81 -26.67
N GLN A 384 12.08 -4.45 -27.84
CA GLN A 384 12.66 -3.81 -29.02
C GLN A 384 11.85 -2.58 -29.47
N ARG A 385 10.52 -2.66 -29.41
CA ARG A 385 9.66 -1.49 -29.67
C ARG A 385 9.89 -0.37 -28.68
N LEU A 386 10.07 -0.67 -27.40
CA LEU A 386 10.38 0.32 -26.37
C LEU A 386 11.75 0.99 -26.59
N LEU A 387 12.76 0.23 -27.02
CA LEU A 387 14.10 0.76 -27.25
C LEU A 387 14.25 1.52 -28.57
N SER A 388 13.46 1.17 -29.58
CA SER A 388 13.49 1.79 -30.92
C SER A 388 12.47 2.92 -31.10
N ASP A 389 11.72 3.27 -30.06
CA ASP A 389 10.77 4.38 -30.10
C ASP A 389 11.50 5.72 -30.33
N ARG A 390 11.14 6.39 -31.42
CA ARG A 390 11.72 7.68 -31.81
C ARG A 390 11.27 8.83 -30.91
N ALA A 391 10.15 8.67 -30.20
CA ALA A 391 9.64 9.70 -29.29
C ALA A 391 10.48 9.78 -27.99
N GLN A 392 11.09 8.67 -27.58
CA GLN A 392 11.94 8.60 -26.39
C GLN A 392 13.21 7.79 -26.71
N PRO A 393 14.23 8.44 -27.30
CA PRO A 393 15.44 7.73 -27.73
C PRO A 393 16.25 7.26 -26.51
N VAL A 394 16.07 5.98 -26.14
CA VAL A 394 16.92 5.30 -25.16
C VAL A 394 18.28 4.99 -25.78
N LEU A 395 18.27 4.56 -27.05
CA LEU A 395 19.46 4.28 -27.85
C LEU A 395 20.06 5.58 -28.43
N SER A 396 21.36 5.54 -28.76
CA SER A 396 22.02 6.62 -29.49
C SER A 396 21.52 6.72 -30.94
N LYS A 397 21.87 7.81 -31.65
CA LYS A 397 21.55 7.98 -33.09
C LYS A 397 22.06 6.82 -33.96
N ARG A 398 23.15 6.16 -33.53
CA ARG A 398 23.79 5.03 -34.23
C ARG A 398 23.40 3.68 -33.63
N GLY A 399 22.59 3.70 -32.56
CA GLY A 399 22.15 2.50 -31.87
C GLY A 399 21.11 1.75 -32.68
N SER A 400 21.16 0.42 -32.63
CA SER A 400 20.13 -0.44 -33.23
C SER A 400 19.83 -1.63 -32.32
N ALA A 401 18.58 -2.10 -32.37
CA ALA A 401 18.12 -3.24 -31.61
C ALA A 401 17.42 -4.23 -32.55
N VAL A 402 17.87 -5.49 -32.54
CA VAL A 402 17.35 -6.58 -33.37
C VAL A 402 16.95 -7.75 -32.49
N VAL A 403 15.84 -8.39 -32.80
CA VAL A 403 15.29 -9.50 -32.01
C VAL A 403 15.40 -10.80 -32.80
N ASP A 404 15.90 -11.85 -32.14
CA ASP A 404 15.66 -13.23 -32.56
C ASP A 404 14.44 -13.77 -31.82
N ALA A 405 13.30 -13.83 -32.51
CA ALA A 405 12.04 -14.25 -31.93
C ALA A 405 12.03 -15.74 -31.53
N ARG A 406 12.87 -16.58 -32.15
CA ARG A 406 12.90 -18.03 -31.86
C ARG A 406 13.58 -18.31 -30.53
N THR A 407 14.61 -17.54 -30.19
CA THR A 407 15.39 -17.69 -28.95
C THR A 407 15.02 -16.67 -27.87
N ASN A 408 14.14 -15.71 -28.17
CA ASN A 408 13.77 -14.59 -27.31
C ASN A 408 14.99 -13.77 -26.83
N ILE A 409 15.99 -13.62 -27.71
CA ILE A 409 17.21 -12.85 -27.47
C ILE A 409 17.11 -11.51 -28.21
N LEU A 410 17.46 -10.45 -27.50
CA LEU A 410 17.56 -9.09 -28.01
C LEU A 410 19.05 -8.74 -28.19
N PHE A 411 19.45 -8.46 -29.42
CA PHE A 411 20.78 -7.94 -29.74
C PHE A 411 20.70 -6.42 -29.82
N VAL A 412 21.47 -5.73 -28.98
CA VAL A 412 21.55 -4.26 -28.97
C VAL A 412 22.97 -3.86 -29.34
N GLN A 413 23.10 -3.05 -30.39
CA GLN A 413 24.35 -2.45 -30.81
C GLN A 413 24.33 -0.97 -30.46
N ASP A 414 25.17 -0.53 -29.53
CA ASP A 414 25.27 0.89 -29.13
C ASP A 414 26.61 1.21 -28.42
N VAL A 415 26.80 2.47 -28.02
CA VAL A 415 27.92 2.95 -27.20
C VAL A 415 27.90 2.30 -25.81
N PRO A 416 29.05 1.96 -25.19
CA PRO A 416 29.09 1.27 -23.90
C PRO A 416 28.27 1.92 -22.77
N SER A 417 28.25 3.26 -22.70
CA SER A 417 27.46 4.01 -21.72
C SER A 417 25.95 3.75 -21.86
N ARG A 418 25.44 3.68 -23.09
CA ARG A 418 24.03 3.36 -23.38
C ARG A 418 23.70 1.89 -23.13
N LEU A 419 24.62 0.98 -23.41
CA LEU A 419 24.42 -0.45 -23.12
C LEU A 419 24.25 -0.70 -21.61
N GLU A 420 24.95 0.04 -20.75
CA GLU A 420 24.72 -0.03 -19.29
C GLU A 420 23.34 0.48 -18.87
N GLU A 421 22.85 1.55 -19.49
CA GLU A 421 21.49 2.06 -19.26
C GLU A 421 20.44 1.04 -19.69
N VAL A 422 20.60 0.46 -20.89
CA VAL A 422 19.75 -0.60 -21.42
C VAL A 422 19.74 -1.82 -20.51
N ARG A 423 20.91 -2.26 -20.00
CA ARG A 423 21.01 -3.36 -19.04
C ARG A 423 20.23 -3.07 -17.75
N LYS A 424 20.37 -1.87 -17.20
CA LYS A 424 19.63 -1.43 -16.00
C LYS A 424 18.13 -1.36 -16.25
N LEU A 425 17.70 -0.94 -17.45
CA LEU A 425 16.30 -0.89 -17.85
C LEU A 425 15.71 -2.30 -17.97
N ILE A 426 16.37 -3.19 -18.73
CA ILE A 426 15.98 -4.58 -18.93
C ILE A 426 15.81 -5.30 -17.58
N ALA A 427 16.77 -5.13 -16.67
CA ALA A 427 16.73 -5.75 -15.34
C ALA A 427 15.52 -5.30 -14.49
N LYS A 428 14.94 -4.12 -14.75
CA LYS A 428 13.75 -3.61 -14.06
C LYS A 428 12.43 -4.08 -14.70
N ILE A 429 12.42 -4.33 -16.01
CA ILE A 429 11.20 -4.70 -16.75
C ILE A 429 11.02 -6.23 -16.88
N ASP A 430 12.11 -6.99 -16.93
CA ASP A 430 12.10 -8.45 -17.09
C ASP A 430 11.89 -9.13 -15.71
N VAL A 431 10.73 -8.87 -15.12
CA VAL A 431 10.28 -9.46 -13.85
C VAL A 431 9.11 -10.41 -14.11
N PRO A 432 8.94 -11.48 -13.30
CA PRO A 432 7.82 -12.40 -13.47
C PRO A 432 6.48 -11.69 -13.26
N VAL A 433 5.52 -12.00 -14.12
CA VAL A 433 4.14 -11.53 -13.97
C VAL A 433 3.43 -12.30 -12.87
N ARG A 434 2.73 -11.57 -11.99
CA ARG A 434 1.90 -12.17 -10.95
C ARG A 434 0.69 -12.84 -11.60
N GLN A 435 0.26 -13.96 -11.02
CA GLN A 435 -0.92 -14.69 -11.47
C GLN A 435 -2.06 -14.53 -10.45
N VAL A 436 -3.29 -14.59 -10.93
CA VAL A 436 -4.49 -14.51 -10.10
C VAL A 436 -5.49 -15.60 -10.48
N VAL A 437 -6.00 -16.28 -9.47
CA VAL A 437 -7.15 -17.18 -9.59
C VAL A 437 -8.39 -16.36 -9.34
N ILE A 438 -9.35 -16.41 -10.25
CA ILE A 438 -10.66 -15.79 -10.09
C ILE A 438 -11.68 -16.91 -9.92
N GLU A 439 -12.42 -16.87 -8.83
CA GLU A 439 -13.58 -17.72 -8.58
C GLU A 439 -14.84 -16.87 -8.67
N ALA A 440 -15.77 -17.25 -9.55
CA ALA A 440 -17.13 -16.73 -9.51
C ALA A 440 -18.05 -17.76 -8.85
N ARG A 441 -19.07 -17.30 -8.15
CA ARG A 441 -20.17 -18.14 -7.65
C ARG A 441 -21.48 -17.50 -8.03
N ILE A 442 -22.25 -18.17 -8.87
CA ILE A 442 -23.61 -17.78 -9.22
C ILE A 442 -24.55 -18.66 -8.40
N VAL A 443 -25.34 -18.04 -7.54
CA VAL A 443 -26.32 -18.72 -6.70
C VAL A 443 -27.70 -18.32 -7.19
N ILE A 444 -28.51 -19.30 -7.55
CA ILE A 444 -29.91 -19.12 -7.92
C ILE A 444 -30.75 -19.88 -6.89
N ALA A 445 -31.69 -19.20 -6.26
CA ALA A 445 -32.66 -19.77 -5.34
C ALA A 445 -34.06 -19.58 -5.93
N ASP A 446 -34.84 -20.65 -5.96
CA ASP A 446 -36.22 -20.68 -6.43
C ASP A 446 -37.11 -21.14 -5.28
N ASP A 447 -38.17 -20.39 -4.99
CA ASP A 447 -39.20 -20.75 -4.03
C ASP A 447 -40.57 -20.60 -4.69
N SER A 448 -41.33 -21.69 -4.72
CA SER A 448 -42.61 -21.75 -5.40
C SER A 448 -43.65 -22.34 -4.47
N PHE A 449 -44.72 -21.59 -4.23
CA PHE A 449 -45.86 -22.01 -3.45
C PHE A 449 -47.10 -21.98 -4.32
N SER A 450 -47.92 -23.02 -4.26
CA SER A 450 -49.17 -23.06 -5.01
C SER A 450 -50.26 -23.77 -4.23
N LYS A 451 -51.47 -23.22 -4.30
CA LYS A 451 -52.65 -23.70 -3.58
C LYS A 451 -53.87 -23.64 -4.49
N ASN A 452 -54.61 -24.74 -4.57
CA ASN A 452 -55.84 -24.82 -5.33
C ASN A 452 -56.94 -25.52 -4.52
N LEU A 453 -58.11 -24.90 -4.48
CA LEU A 453 -59.31 -25.43 -3.84
C LEU A 453 -60.49 -25.31 -4.80
N GLY A 454 -61.21 -26.41 -4.99
CA GLY A 454 -62.34 -26.49 -5.89
C GLY A 454 -63.42 -27.44 -5.40
N VAL A 455 -64.60 -27.31 -5.98
CA VAL A 455 -65.81 -28.04 -5.57
C VAL A 455 -66.57 -28.55 -6.79
N ARG A 456 -67.12 -29.74 -6.65
CA ARG A 456 -68.07 -30.34 -7.58
C ARG A 456 -69.38 -30.61 -6.85
N LEU A 457 -70.49 -30.11 -7.38
CA LEU A 457 -71.83 -30.37 -6.86
C LEU A 457 -72.70 -30.93 -7.98
N GLY A 458 -73.45 -31.99 -7.66
CA GLY A 458 -74.42 -32.58 -8.57
C GLY A 458 -75.70 -32.92 -7.83
N PHE A 459 -76.84 -32.47 -8.36
CA PHE A 459 -78.14 -32.94 -7.97
C PHE A 459 -78.81 -33.58 -9.19
N ASN A 460 -79.08 -34.87 -9.09
CA ASN A 460 -79.71 -35.63 -10.14
C ASN A 460 -81.06 -36.15 -9.63
N GLN A 461 -82.11 -35.87 -10.39
CA GLN A 461 -83.42 -36.48 -10.21
C GLN A 461 -83.77 -37.23 -11.49
N ALA A 462 -84.00 -38.54 -11.38
CA ALA A 462 -84.43 -39.34 -12.51
C ALA A 462 -85.72 -38.75 -13.09
N ALA A 463 -85.67 -38.26 -14.33
CA ALA A 463 -86.88 -37.97 -15.08
C ALA A 463 -87.65 -39.27 -15.23
N ARG A 464 -88.97 -39.23 -14.96
CA ARG A 464 -89.85 -40.40 -15.10
C ARG A 464 -89.59 -41.07 -16.45
N LEU A 465 -89.26 -42.36 -16.41
CA LEU A 465 -89.25 -43.23 -17.60
C LEU A 465 -90.61 -43.09 -18.28
N ILE A 466 -90.64 -42.53 -19.50
CA ILE A 466 -91.82 -42.62 -20.36
C ILE A 466 -91.90 -44.10 -20.79
N PRO A 467 -92.97 -44.83 -20.47
CA PRO A 467 -93.11 -46.23 -20.89
C PRO A 467 -93.12 -46.28 -22.43
N GLY A 468 -92.16 -46.99 -23.04
CA GLY A 468 -92.10 -47.21 -24.49
C GLY A 468 -90.82 -46.77 -25.19
N THR A 469 -89.86 -46.12 -24.50
CA THR A 469 -88.55 -45.77 -25.08
C THR A 469 -87.46 -46.66 -24.49
N ASN A 470 -86.90 -47.58 -25.30
CA ASN A 470 -85.80 -48.50 -24.92
C ASN A 470 -84.42 -47.80 -24.85
N SER A 471 -84.37 -46.62 -24.22
CA SER A 471 -83.12 -45.92 -23.89
C SER A 471 -83.28 -45.23 -22.54
N GLY A 472 -83.53 -46.02 -21.49
CA GLY A 472 -83.55 -45.55 -20.11
C GLY A 472 -82.14 -45.45 -19.54
N SER A 473 -81.37 -44.43 -19.94
CA SER A 473 -80.14 -44.11 -19.23
C SER A 473 -80.49 -43.33 -17.95
N VAL A 474 -80.24 -43.95 -16.79
CA VAL A 474 -80.12 -43.21 -15.54
C VAL A 474 -78.84 -42.38 -15.66
N GLN A 475 -78.96 -41.11 -16.02
CA GLN A 475 -77.84 -40.18 -16.02
C GLN A 475 -77.55 -39.78 -14.56
N GLY A 476 -76.97 -40.70 -13.81
CA GLY A 476 -76.55 -40.51 -12.43
C GLY A 476 -75.08 -40.16 -12.39
N THR A 477 -74.77 -38.90 -12.09
CA THR A 477 -73.38 -38.47 -11.91
C THR A 477 -72.90 -38.85 -10.52
N ALA A 478 -72.10 -39.91 -10.42
CA ALA A 478 -71.25 -40.13 -9.28
C ALA A 478 -69.97 -39.29 -9.42
N GLY A 479 -69.38 -38.83 -8.32
CA GLY A 479 -68.05 -38.21 -8.33
C GLY A 479 -67.06 -39.10 -9.08
N SER A 480 -66.01 -38.52 -9.67
CA SER A 480 -65.13 -39.20 -10.63
C SER A 480 -64.39 -40.43 -10.06
N ASN A 481 -64.51 -40.70 -8.77
CA ASN A 481 -63.92 -41.83 -8.06
C ASN A 481 -64.89 -42.99 -7.75
N LEU A 482 -66.16 -42.97 -8.20
CA LEU A 482 -67.04 -44.14 -7.97
C LEU A 482 -66.74 -45.31 -8.90
N SER A 483 -66.16 -45.09 -10.09
CA SER A 483 -65.84 -46.18 -11.01
C SER A 483 -64.62 -47.02 -10.58
N THR A 484 -63.89 -46.61 -9.53
CA THR A 484 -62.69 -47.28 -9.01
C THR A 484 -62.91 -48.02 -7.69
N LEU A 485 -64.12 -48.01 -7.14
CA LEU A 485 -64.50 -48.89 -6.03
C LEU A 485 -64.77 -50.30 -6.59
N GLY A 486 -63.68 -51.02 -6.87
CA GLY A 486 -63.71 -52.37 -7.40
C GLY A 486 -64.53 -53.33 -6.54
N THR A 487 -65.32 -54.15 -7.23
CA THR A 487 -65.81 -55.47 -6.80
C THR A 487 -66.98 -55.45 -5.82
N GLY A 488 -68.20 -55.29 -6.35
CA GLY A 488 -69.44 -55.60 -5.62
C GLY A 488 -70.75 -54.98 -6.14
N VAL A 489 -70.68 -54.02 -7.06
CA VAL A 489 -71.89 -53.36 -7.63
C VAL A 489 -71.89 -53.55 -9.15
N THR A 490 -72.26 -54.75 -9.61
CA THR A 490 -72.28 -55.13 -11.03
C THR A 490 -73.61 -54.88 -11.75
N ASP A 491 -74.59 -54.23 -11.11
CA ASP A 491 -75.89 -53.88 -11.72
C ASP A 491 -76.18 -52.37 -11.67
N LEU A 492 -75.17 -51.54 -11.93
CA LEU A 492 -75.44 -50.20 -12.46
C LEU A 492 -75.48 -50.34 -13.99
N PRO A 493 -76.61 -50.02 -14.66
CA PRO A 493 -76.64 -49.99 -16.13
C PRO A 493 -75.49 -49.11 -16.59
N SER A 494 -74.82 -49.48 -17.69
CA SER A 494 -73.75 -48.70 -18.31
C SER A 494 -74.29 -47.34 -18.78
N ALA A 495 -74.50 -46.44 -17.82
CA ALA A 495 -74.87 -45.07 -18.04
C ALA A 495 -73.69 -44.43 -18.76
N ALA A 496 -73.93 -44.08 -20.03
CA ALA A 496 -73.00 -43.32 -20.83
C ALA A 496 -72.36 -42.22 -19.97
N SER A 497 -71.04 -42.27 -19.92
CA SER A 497 -70.10 -41.36 -19.27
C SER A 497 -70.35 -39.90 -19.65
N ASN A 498 -71.41 -39.29 -19.15
CA ASN A 498 -71.68 -37.87 -19.21
C ASN A 498 -72.04 -37.39 -17.81
N THR A 499 -70.99 -37.00 -17.11
CA THR A 499 -70.94 -36.38 -15.78
C THR A 499 -71.63 -35.02 -15.82
N VAL A 500 -72.97 -34.97 -15.77
CA VAL A 500 -73.70 -33.71 -15.59
C VAL A 500 -73.63 -33.33 -14.11
N GLN A 501 -72.62 -32.55 -13.74
CA GLN A 501 -72.53 -31.86 -12.45
C GLN A 501 -73.06 -30.44 -12.63
N ASN A 502 -73.96 -29.98 -11.75
CA ASN A 502 -74.49 -28.61 -11.78
C ASN A 502 -73.39 -27.58 -11.49
N VAL A 503 -72.43 -27.94 -10.63
CA VAL A 503 -71.22 -27.18 -10.35
C VAL A 503 -70.03 -28.09 -10.63
N ASN A 504 -69.16 -27.69 -11.56
CA ASN A 504 -67.99 -28.47 -11.96
C ASN A 504 -66.75 -27.58 -11.92
N LEU A 505 -66.29 -27.27 -10.71
CA LEU A 505 -65.16 -26.37 -10.45
C LEU A 505 -64.07 -27.07 -9.64
N PRO A 506 -63.56 -28.25 -10.07
CA PRO A 506 -62.54 -28.99 -9.32
C PRO A 506 -61.22 -28.21 -9.22
N ALA A 507 -60.43 -28.49 -8.18
CA ALA A 507 -59.03 -28.11 -8.14
C ALA A 507 -58.27 -28.86 -9.25
N THR A 508 -57.47 -28.12 -10.02
CA THR A 508 -56.54 -28.74 -10.97
C THR A 508 -55.36 -29.33 -10.20
N GLY A 509 -54.79 -30.41 -10.74
CA GLY A 509 -53.52 -30.92 -10.24
C GLY A 509 -52.39 -29.92 -10.42
N LEU A 510 -51.39 -29.98 -9.54
CA LEU A 510 -50.17 -29.17 -9.60
C LEU A 510 -48.96 -30.09 -9.70
N ASN A 511 -47.96 -29.68 -10.48
CA ASN A 511 -46.68 -30.38 -10.65
C ASN A 511 -46.83 -31.88 -11.02
N GLY A 512 -47.87 -32.24 -11.77
CA GLY A 512 -48.12 -33.62 -12.21
C GLY A 512 -48.83 -34.51 -11.20
N PHE A 513 -49.20 -33.99 -10.01
CA PHE A 513 -50.00 -34.71 -9.02
C PHE A 513 -51.47 -34.33 -9.12
N ASN A 514 -52.38 -35.28 -8.89
CA ASN A 514 -53.82 -35.03 -8.85
C ASN A 514 -54.25 -34.46 -7.50
N ALA A 515 -55.25 -33.57 -7.51
CA ALA A 515 -55.77 -32.97 -6.29
C ALA A 515 -56.41 -34.04 -5.40
N GLY A 516 -56.20 -33.93 -4.09
CA GLY A 516 -56.88 -34.78 -3.13
C GLY A 516 -58.38 -34.49 -3.16
N ALA A 517 -59.21 -35.53 -3.20
CA ALA A 517 -60.66 -35.40 -3.29
C ALA A 517 -61.35 -36.04 -2.08
N PHE A 518 -62.33 -35.36 -1.53
CA PHE A 518 -63.24 -35.87 -0.52
C PHE A 518 -64.68 -35.73 -1.02
N SER A 519 -65.40 -36.84 -1.16
CA SER A 519 -66.75 -36.87 -1.72
C SER A 519 -67.78 -37.40 -0.73
N PHE A 520 -68.95 -36.78 -0.75
CA PHE A 520 -70.14 -37.18 -0.02
C PHE A 520 -71.29 -37.37 -1.00
N ILE A 521 -71.98 -38.50 -0.89
CA ILE A 521 -73.11 -38.84 -1.76
C ILE A 521 -74.28 -39.24 -0.88
N LEU A 522 -75.41 -38.57 -1.08
CA LEU A 522 -76.69 -38.88 -0.47
C LEU A 522 -77.67 -39.33 -1.54
N PHE A 523 -78.29 -40.49 -1.35
CA PHE A 523 -79.27 -41.05 -2.29
C PHE A 523 -80.49 -41.59 -1.56
N ASN A 524 -81.64 -41.62 -2.24
CA ASN A 524 -82.85 -42.25 -1.71
C ASN A 524 -82.88 -43.77 -2.02
N ARG A 525 -83.76 -44.52 -1.33
CA ARG A 525 -83.87 -45.99 -1.44
C ARG A 525 -84.00 -46.52 -2.89
N ASN A 526 -84.64 -45.74 -3.77
CA ASN A 526 -84.88 -46.13 -5.16
C ASN A 526 -83.87 -45.51 -6.14
N PHE A 527 -82.78 -44.88 -5.65
CA PHE A 527 -81.75 -44.19 -6.42
C PHE A 527 -82.28 -43.15 -7.44
N SER A 528 -83.52 -42.68 -7.27
CA SER A 528 -84.15 -41.70 -8.17
C SER A 528 -83.78 -40.25 -7.84
N ARG A 529 -83.16 -40.01 -6.68
CA ARG A 529 -82.60 -38.70 -6.30
C ARG A 529 -81.22 -38.92 -5.69
N VAL A 530 -80.22 -38.28 -6.29
CA VAL A 530 -78.83 -38.34 -5.85
C VAL A 530 -78.29 -36.93 -5.70
N LEU A 531 -77.80 -36.61 -4.50
CA LEU A 531 -77.05 -35.41 -4.21
C LEU A 531 -75.59 -35.81 -3.98
N ALA A 532 -74.68 -35.26 -4.77
CA ALA A 532 -73.25 -35.47 -4.66
C ALA A 532 -72.56 -34.13 -4.41
N ALA A 533 -71.66 -34.12 -3.43
CA ALA A 533 -70.77 -33.00 -3.15
C ALA A 533 -69.35 -33.54 -3.02
N GLU A 534 -68.41 -32.96 -3.77
CA GLU A 534 -67.00 -33.33 -3.71
C GLU A 534 -66.15 -32.08 -3.58
N ILE A 535 -65.27 -32.07 -2.58
CA ILE A 535 -64.26 -31.04 -2.37
C ILE A 535 -62.94 -31.59 -2.87
N THR A 536 -62.25 -30.80 -3.68
CA THR A 536 -60.94 -31.13 -4.24
C THR A 536 -59.96 -30.06 -3.81
N ALA A 537 -58.83 -30.47 -3.23
CA ALA A 537 -57.84 -29.55 -2.69
C ALA A 537 -56.41 -30.03 -2.99
N MET A 538 -55.53 -29.08 -3.26
CA MET A 538 -54.11 -29.31 -3.37
C MET A 538 -53.33 -28.11 -2.85
N GLU A 539 -52.25 -28.39 -2.13
CA GLU A 539 -51.23 -27.41 -1.75
C GLU A 539 -49.86 -28.02 -2.07
N ALA A 540 -49.00 -27.25 -2.74
CA ALA A 540 -47.67 -27.66 -3.16
C ALA A 540 -46.64 -26.57 -2.82
N ASP A 541 -45.56 -26.98 -2.15
CA ASP A 541 -44.38 -26.16 -1.87
C ASP A 541 -43.18 -26.77 -2.61
N GLY A 542 -42.44 -25.95 -3.36
CA GLY A 542 -41.32 -26.36 -4.18
C GLY A 542 -40.15 -25.39 -4.03
N LYS A 543 -39.01 -25.90 -3.54
CA LYS A 543 -37.79 -25.12 -3.29
C LYS A 543 -36.63 -25.68 -4.11
N GLY A 544 -35.89 -24.80 -4.76
CA GLY A 544 -34.72 -25.12 -5.57
C GLY A 544 -33.53 -24.24 -5.22
N LYS A 545 -32.33 -24.80 -5.24
CA LYS A 545 -31.08 -24.05 -5.12
C LYS A 545 -30.06 -24.57 -6.11
N THR A 546 -29.60 -23.71 -7.00
CA THR A 546 -28.57 -24.00 -7.99
C THR A 546 -27.34 -23.15 -7.71
N VAL A 547 -26.17 -23.78 -7.63
CA VAL A 547 -24.88 -23.09 -7.45
C VAL A 547 -23.95 -23.47 -8.59
N ALA A 548 -23.43 -22.46 -9.29
CA ALA A 548 -22.41 -22.63 -10.33
C ALA A 548 -21.15 -21.87 -9.93
N SER A 549 -19.99 -22.54 -9.97
CA SER A 549 -18.72 -21.94 -9.51
C SER A 549 -17.58 -22.06 -10.52
N PRO A 550 -17.59 -21.30 -11.63
CA PRO A 550 -16.48 -21.32 -12.58
C PRO A 550 -15.22 -20.67 -11.98
N ARG A 551 -14.05 -21.24 -12.30
CA ARG A 551 -12.75 -20.80 -11.80
C ARG A 551 -11.76 -20.71 -12.95
N VAL A 552 -10.96 -19.65 -12.98
CA VAL A 552 -9.93 -19.45 -13.99
C VAL A 552 -8.68 -18.84 -13.38
N LEU A 553 -7.50 -19.31 -13.81
CA LEU A 553 -6.20 -18.76 -13.46
C LEU A 553 -5.70 -17.96 -14.67
N THR A 554 -5.27 -16.73 -14.46
CA THR A 554 -4.67 -15.90 -15.53
C THR A 554 -3.54 -15.03 -15.00
N ALA A 555 -2.71 -14.55 -15.90
CA ALA A 555 -1.68 -13.57 -15.60
C ALA A 555 -2.28 -12.16 -15.48
N ASP A 556 -1.56 -11.28 -14.78
CA ASP A 556 -1.91 -9.87 -14.68
C ASP A 556 -2.10 -9.23 -16.08
N ARG A 557 -3.20 -8.47 -16.24
CA ARG A 557 -3.62 -7.77 -17.47
C ARG A 557 -3.99 -8.65 -18.67
N VAL A 558 -3.97 -9.98 -18.53
CA VAL A 558 -4.33 -10.94 -19.58
C VAL A 558 -5.78 -11.40 -19.40
N GLU A 559 -6.58 -11.27 -20.47
CA GLU A 559 -7.96 -11.76 -20.48
C GLU A 559 -8.01 -13.29 -20.50
N ALA A 560 -8.92 -13.86 -19.71
CA ALA A 560 -9.22 -15.27 -19.69
C ALA A 560 -10.72 -15.53 -19.81
N LEU A 561 -11.07 -16.62 -20.49
CA LEU A 561 -12.43 -17.07 -20.73
C LEU A 561 -12.56 -18.54 -20.33
N ILE A 562 -13.54 -18.85 -19.50
CA ILE A 562 -13.99 -20.23 -19.23
C ILE A 562 -15.47 -20.32 -19.60
N GLU A 563 -15.85 -21.28 -20.43
CA GLU A 563 -17.24 -21.49 -20.85
C GLU A 563 -17.63 -22.97 -20.86
N GLN A 564 -18.86 -23.27 -20.47
CA GLN A 564 -19.46 -24.61 -20.53
C GLN A 564 -20.94 -24.50 -20.92
N GLY A 565 -21.35 -25.20 -21.97
CA GLY A 565 -22.74 -25.19 -22.43
C GLY A 565 -22.96 -26.01 -23.69
N THR A 566 -24.07 -25.73 -24.36
CA THR A 566 -24.46 -26.37 -25.63
C THR A 566 -24.71 -25.33 -26.70
N GLU A 567 -24.58 -25.74 -27.96
CA GLU A 567 -24.90 -24.91 -29.12
C GLU A 567 -26.23 -25.35 -29.72
N ILE A 568 -27.19 -24.43 -29.80
CA ILE A 568 -28.53 -24.68 -30.33
C ILE A 568 -28.57 -24.19 -31.78
N PRO A 569 -28.95 -25.04 -32.75
CA PRO A 569 -29.09 -24.64 -34.14
C PRO A 569 -30.39 -23.85 -34.38
N TYR A 570 -30.29 -22.74 -35.10
CA TYR A 570 -31.43 -21.95 -35.59
C TYR A 570 -31.41 -21.89 -37.10
N GLN A 571 -32.59 -21.97 -37.71
CA GLN A 571 -32.74 -21.73 -39.14
C GLN A 571 -32.79 -20.22 -39.40
N GLN A 572 -31.95 -19.74 -40.31
CA GLN A 572 -31.89 -18.36 -40.77
C GLN A 572 -32.08 -18.32 -42.28
N ALA A 573 -32.79 -17.30 -42.77
CA ALA A 573 -32.89 -17.06 -44.20
C ALA A 573 -31.52 -16.62 -44.73
N SER A 574 -30.93 -17.39 -45.63
CA SER A 574 -29.73 -17.00 -46.37
C SER A 574 -30.07 -15.91 -47.39
N SER A 575 -29.06 -15.13 -47.79
CA SER A 575 -29.17 -14.11 -48.85
C SER A 575 -29.60 -14.67 -50.21
N SER A 576 -29.47 -15.99 -50.41
CA SER A 576 -29.92 -16.71 -51.61
C SER A 576 -31.37 -17.23 -51.53
N GLY A 577 -32.10 -17.00 -50.44
CA GLY A 577 -33.44 -17.56 -50.20
C GLY A 577 -33.45 -19.01 -49.70
N ALA A 578 -32.28 -19.65 -49.57
CA ALA A 578 -32.14 -20.96 -48.93
C ALA A 578 -32.11 -20.85 -47.40
N THR A 579 -32.51 -21.90 -46.69
CA THR A 579 -32.38 -21.98 -45.22
C THR A 579 -30.93 -22.31 -44.82
N ALA A 580 -30.27 -21.44 -44.07
CA ALA A 580 -28.98 -21.66 -43.45
C ALA A 580 -29.15 -22.01 -41.96
N VAL A 581 -28.26 -22.83 -41.39
CA VAL A 581 -28.27 -23.15 -39.96
C VAL A 581 -27.20 -22.32 -39.26
N ALA A 582 -27.59 -21.56 -38.23
CA ALA A 582 -26.70 -20.78 -37.39
C ALA A 582 -26.79 -21.25 -35.95
N PHE A 583 -25.64 -21.46 -35.31
CA PHE A 583 -25.59 -21.88 -33.90
C PHE A 583 -25.66 -20.67 -32.96
N ARG A 584 -26.35 -20.84 -31.83
CA ARG A 584 -26.33 -19.91 -30.70
C ARG A 584 -25.95 -20.69 -29.45
N LYS A 585 -25.02 -20.14 -28.66
CA LYS A 585 -24.55 -20.76 -27.41
C LYS A 585 -25.57 -20.53 -26.30
N ALA A 586 -25.88 -21.58 -25.54
CA ALA A 586 -26.53 -21.53 -24.25
C ALA A 586 -25.51 -22.07 -23.23
N ASN A 587 -24.70 -21.17 -22.65
CA ASN A 587 -23.58 -21.52 -21.80
C ASN A 587 -23.51 -20.70 -20.51
N LEU A 588 -22.84 -21.29 -19.52
CA LEU A 588 -22.24 -20.56 -18.42
C LEU A 588 -20.85 -20.11 -18.87
N ALA A 589 -20.57 -18.82 -18.88
CA ALA A 589 -19.21 -18.33 -19.08
C ALA A 589 -18.80 -17.24 -18.08
N LEU A 590 -17.50 -17.24 -17.79
CA LEU A 590 -16.82 -16.21 -17.04
C LEU A 590 -15.68 -15.71 -17.93
N ARG A 591 -15.79 -14.44 -18.35
CA ARG A 591 -14.74 -13.68 -19.00
C ARG A 591 -14.23 -12.64 -18.03
N VAL A 592 -12.92 -12.62 -17.82
CA VAL A 592 -12.29 -11.73 -16.84
C VAL A 592 -10.95 -11.23 -17.34
N ARG A 593 -10.70 -9.94 -17.11
CA ARG A 593 -9.38 -9.33 -17.26
C ARG A 593 -8.98 -8.69 -15.93
N PRO A 594 -8.02 -9.27 -15.20
CA PRO A 594 -7.58 -8.73 -13.92
C PRO A 594 -6.43 -7.74 -14.09
N GLN A 595 -6.30 -6.84 -13.11
CA GLN A 595 -5.18 -5.93 -12.93
C GLN A 595 -4.83 -5.87 -11.44
N ILE A 596 -3.60 -6.26 -11.09
CA ILE A 596 -3.13 -6.28 -9.71
C ILE A 596 -2.50 -4.92 -9.36
N THR A 597 -2.95 -4.31 -8.27
CA THR A 597 -2.39 -3.06 -7.76
C THR A 597 -1.10 -3.32 -6.94
N PRO A 598 -0.24 -2.31 -6.74
CA PRO A 598 0.95 -2.45 -5.90
C PRO A 598 0.64 -2.88 -4.45
N GLU A 599 -0.53 -2.48 -3.94
CA GLU A 599 -1.04 -2.85 -2.61
C GLU A 599 -1.52 -4.32 -2.54
N GLY A 600 -1.72 -4.97 -3.69
CA GLY A 600 -2.16 -6.36 -3.78
C GLY A 600 -3.66 -6.54 -4.06
N ASN A 601 -4.44 -5.46 -4.15
CA ASN A 601 -5.83 -5.51 -4.57
C ASN A 601 -5.94 -5.84 -6.07
N VAL A 602 -7.08 -6.36 -6.49
CA VAL A 602 -7.32 -6.80 -7.87
C VAL A 602 -8.49 -6.03 -8.46
N ILE A 603 -8.21 -5.22 -9.47
CA ILE A 603 -9.23 -4.62 -10.34
C ILE A 603 -9.59 -5.65 -11.40
N MET A 604 -10.86 -5.90 -11.65
CA MET A 604 -11.29 -6.88 -12.63
C MET A 604 -12.40 -6.31 -13.50
N THR A 605 -12.21 -6.36 -14.81
CA THR A 605 -13.32 -6.26 -15.77
C THR A 605 -13.93 -7.65 -15.90
N LEU A 606 -15.20 -7.77 -15.54
CA LEU A 606 -15.94 -9.03 -15.47
C LEU A 606 -17.10 -9.02 -16.46
N ASP A 607 -17.28 -10.15 -17.11
CA ASP A 607 -18.39 -10.43 -18.02
C ASP A 607 -18.83 -11.88 -17.74
N VAL A 608 -19.93 -12.01 -17.01
CA VAL A 608 -20.48 -13.28 -16.51
C VAL A 608 -21.84 -13.51 -17.15
N ASN A 609 -21.98 -14.62 -17.86
CA ASN A 609 -23.26 -15.04 -18.45
C ASN A 609 -23.66 -16.43 -17.94
N LYS A 610 -24.97 -16.61 -17.76
CA LYS A 610 -25.60 -17.88 -17.47
C LYS A 610 -26.82 -18.02 -18.37
N ASP A 611 -26.59 -18.66 -19.50
CA ASP A 611 -27.60 -18.90 -20.51
C ASP A 611 -28.06 -20.36 -20.46
N GLU A 612 -29.37 -20.57 -20.55
CA GLU A 612 -29.98 -21.90 -20.49
C GLU A 612 -31.06 -22.07 -21.57
N PRO A 613 -31.21 -23.28 -22.18
CA PRO A 613 -32.28 -23.53 -23.13
C PRO A 613 -33.65 -23.35 -22.45
N GLY A 614 -34.49 -22.51 -23.06
CA GLY A 614 -35.85 -22.21 -22.63
C GLY A 614 -36.90 -23.07 -23.33
N ALA A 615 -38.12 -22.55 -23.47
CA ALA A 615 -39.22 -23.26 -24.11
C ALA A 615 -38.97 -23.48 -25.62
N THR A 616 -39.37 -24.65 -26.13
CA THR A 616 -39.36 -24.92 -27.58
C THR A 616 -40.53 -24.20 -28.25
N THR A 617 -40.23 -23.36 -29.25
CA THR A 617 -41.22 -22.67 -30.09
C THR A 617 -41.19 -23.21 -31.51
N THR A 618 -42.19 -22.88 -32.32
CA THR A 618 -42.23 -23.21 -33.75
C THR A 618 -41.01 -22.68 -34.52
N ALA A 619 -40.38 -21.59 -34.05
CA ALA A 619 -39.21 -20.96 -34.65
C ALA A 619 -37.86 -21.46 -34.09
N GLY A 620 -37.87 -22.39 -33.13
CA GLY A 620 -36.68 -22.89 -32.43
C GLY A 620 -36.81 -22.84 -30.91
N VAL A 621 -35.78 -23.29 -30.20
CA VAL A 621 -35.75 -23.26 -28.73
C VAL A 621 -35.46 -21.82 -28.26
N GLN A 622 -36.09 -21.33 -27.21
CA GLN A 622 -35.72 -20.03 -26.60
C GLN A 622 -34.41 -20.17 -25.83
N ILE A 623 -33.73 -19.05 -25.52
CA ILE A 623 -32.58 -19.04 -24.61
C ILE A 623 -32.90 -18.05 -23.50
N ASN A 624 -32.98 -18.55 -22.27
CA ASN A 624 -33.10 -17.71 -21.09
C ASN A 624 -31.70 -17.22 -20.73
N THR A 625 -31.50 -15.91 -20.71
CA THR A 625 -30.18 -15.31 -20.50
C THR A 625 -30.12 -14.54 -19.18
N LYS A 626 -29.02 -14.71 -18.46
CA LYS A 626 -28.70 -13.96 -17.23
C LYS A 626 -27.28 -13.43 -17.38
N HIS A 627 -27.12 -12.11 -17.41
CA HIS A 627 -25.85 -11.49 -17.80
C HIS A 627 -25.47 -10.33 -16.88
N VAL A 628 -24.20 -10.27 -16.47
CA VAL A 628 -23.63 -9.20 -15.66
C VAL A 628 -22.28 -8.79 -16.25
N LYS A 629 -22.14 -7.50 -16.57
CA LYS A 629 -20.88 -6.90 -17.02
C LYS A 629 -20.54 -5.71 -16.13
N THR A 630 -19.39 -5.74 -15.48
CA THR A 630 -18.99 -4.70 -14.52
C THR A 630 -17.47 -4.63 -14.36
N GLU A 631 -17.00 -3.56 -13.75
CA GLU A 631 -15.62 -3.40 -13.31
C GLU A 631 -15.60 -3.15 -11.81
N VAL A 632 -14.83 -3.97 -11.07
CA VAL A 632 -14.81 -3.94 -9.61
C VAL A 632 -13.38 -4.04 -9.07
N LEU A 633 -13.12 -3.36 -7.96
CA LEU A 633 -11.90 -3.51 -7.17
C LEU A 633 -12.22 -4.40 -5.96
N VAL A 634 -11.42 -5.45 -5.77
CA VAL A 634 -11.59 -6.40 -4.67
C VAL A 634 -10.25 -6.65 -4.00
N GLU A 635 -10.26 -6.81 -2.68
CA GLU A 635 -9.08 -7.19 -1.91
C GLU A 635 -8.63 -8.62 -2.23
N ASN A 636 -7.35 -8.91 -2.04
CA ASN A 636 -6.81 -10.26 -2.28
C ASN A 636 -7.44 -11.29 -1.33
N GLY A 637 -8.19 -12.24 -1.88
CA GLY A 637 -8.92 -13.26 -1.13
C GLY A 637 -10.27 -12.79 -0.59
N GLY A 638 -10.64 -11.52 -0.79
CA GLY A 638 -11.94 -10.99 -0.42
C GLY A 638 -13.04 -11.44 -1.39
N THR A 639 -14.28 -11.55 -0.91
CA THR A 639 -15.44 -11.85 -1.75
C THR A 639 -16.35 -10.63 -1.85
N VAL A 640 -16.74 -10.26 -3.07
CA VAL A 640 -17.70 -9.19 -3.33
C VAL A 640 -18.93 -9.75 -4.04
N VAL A 641 -20.11 -9.19 -3.75
CA VAL A 641 -21.33 -9.40 -4.54
C VAL A 641 -21.33 -8.37 -5.66
N ILE A 642 -21.19 -8.83 -6.91
CA ILE A 642 -21.13 -7.93 -8.07
C ILE A 642 -22.52 -7.55 -8.59
N GLY A 643 -23.55 -8.33 -8.24
CA GLY A 643 -24.92 -8.07 -8.65
C GLY A 643 -25.88 -9.19 -8.25
N GLY A 644 -27.16 -8.89 -8.37
CA GLY A 644 -28.24 -9.85 -8.15
C GLY A 644 -29.58 -9.37 -8.70
N ILE A 645 -30.51 -10.30 -8.85
CA ILE A 645 -31.88 -10.07 -9.32
C ILE A 645 -32.83 -10.80 -8.38
N TYR A 646 -33.81 -10.08 -7.84
CA TYR A 646 -34.93 -10.66 -7.08
C TYR A 646 -36.21 -10.45 -7.87
N GLU A 647 -36.93 -11.52 -8.13
CA GLU A 647 -38.20 -11.52 -8.85
C GLU A 647 -39.26 -12.23 -8.00
N GLU A 648 -40.43 -11.61 -7.86
CA GLU A 648 -41.58 -12.18 -7.19
C GLU A 648 -42.82 -12.03 -8.08
N SER A 649 -43.50 -13.15 -8.32
CA SER A 649 -44.73 -13.22 -9.09
C SER A 649 -45.82 -13.85 -8.23
N GLU A 650 -46.91 -13.12 -8.03
CA GLU A 650 -48.12 -13.63 -7.38
C GLU A 650 -49.29 -13.61 -8.36
N ARG A 651 -49.93 -14.77 -8.50
CA ARG A 651 -51.10 -14.96 -9.36
C ARG A 651 -52.23 -15.57 -8.54
N GLN A 652 -53.39 -14.92 -8.58
CA GLN A 652 -54.61 -15.43 -7.96
C GLN A 652 -55.72 -15.47 -9.00
N ASP A 653 -56.19 -16.68 -9.31
CA ASP A 653 -57.31 -16.91 -10.22
C ASP A 653 -58.52 -17.41 -9.41
N VAL A 654 -59.69 -16.80 -9.63
CA VAL A 654 -60.95 -17.20 -9.00
C VAL A 654 -62.00 -17.44 -10.08
N THR A 655 -62.37 -18.69 -10.28
CA THR A 655 -63.44 -19.07 -11.20
C THR A 655 -64.69 -19.37 -10.39
N ARG A 656 -65.79 -18.66 -10.62
CA ARG A 656 -67.01 -18.80 -9.80
C ARG A 656 -68.28 -18.76 -10.62
N ILE A 657 -69.35 -19.34 -10.08
CA ILE A 657 -70.70 -19.16 -10.61
C ILE A 657 -71.19 -17.76 -10.19
N PRO A 658 -71.68 -16.93 -11.12
CA PRO A 658 -72.24 -15.61 -10.81
C PRO A 658 -73.34 -15.71 -9.74
N LEU A 659 -73.45 -14.72 -8.87
CA LEU A 659 -74.36 -14.66 -7.71
C LEU A 659 -74.03 -15.68 -6.60
N LEU A 660 -74.04 -16.99 -6.91
CA LEU A 660 -73.88 -18.05 -5.90
C LEU A 660 -72.47 -18.12 -5.29
N GLY A 661 -71.43 -17.82 -6.07
CA GLY A 661 -70.05 -17.80 -5.58
C GLY A 661 -69.69 -16.58 -4.71
N GLU A 662 -70.60 -15.60 -4.62
CA GLU A 662 -70.42 -14.38 -3.83
C GLU A 662 -71.17 -14.42 -2.49
N LEU A 663 -72.00 -15.44 -2.25
CA LEU A 663 -72.76 -15.57 -1.02
C LEU A 663 -71.82 -15.67 0.20
N PRO A 664 -72.12 -14.94 1.30
CA PRO A 664 -71.37 -15.09 2.54
C PRO A 664 -71.55 -16.51 3.10
N TYR A 665 -70.52 -17.02 3.78
CA TYR A 665 -70.43 -18.36 4.38
C TYR A 665 -70.45 -19.56 3.42
N VAL A 666 -71.28 -19.55 2.37
CA VAL A 666 -71.47 -20.73 1.48
C VAL A 666 -70.91 -20.55 0.07
N GLY A 667 -70.49 -19.34 -0.31
CA GLY A 667 -69.98 -19.06 -1.66
C GLY A 667 -68.73 -19.85 -2.05
N PHE A 668 -67.98 -20.40 -1.09
CA PHE A 668 -66.84 -21.27 -1.36
C PHE A 668 -67.23 -22.58 -2.07
N MET A 669 -68.49 -23.02 -1.95
CA MET A 669 -69.02 -24.23 -2.61
C MET A 669 -69.31 -24.02 -4.11
N PHE A 670 -69.29 -22.77 -4.57
CA PHE A 670 -69.62 -22.36 -5.93
C PHE A 670 -68.47 -21.65 -6.64
N ARG A 671 -67.23 -21.82 -6.15
CA ARG A 671 -66.02 -21.24 -6.72
C ARG A 671 -64.82 -22.20 -6.66
N ASN A 672 -63.92 -22.06 -7.62
CA ASN A 672 -62.55 -22.55 -7.57
C ASN A 672 -61.63 -21.36 -7.28
N GLN A 673 -60.65 -21.56 -6.40
CA GLN A 673 -59.63 -20.57 -6.10
C GLN A 673 -58.24 -21.19 -6.26
N SER A 674 -57.45 -20.62 -7.15
CA SER A 674 -56.04 -20.96 -7.37
C SER A 674 -55.17 -19.77 -6.97
N ARG A 675 -54.15 -20.01 -6.16
CA ARG A 675 -53.12 -19.03 -5.78
C ARG A 675 -51.75 -19.64 -6.06
N GLN A 676 -50.92 -18.90 -6.79
CA GLN A 676 -49.55 -19.28 -7.12
C GLN A 676 -48.62 -18.12 -6.78
N THR A 677 -47.57 -18.41 -6.02
CA THR A 677 -46.50 -17.47 -5.69
C THR A 677 -45.19 -18.09 -6.14
N ARG A 678 -44.38 -17.34 -6.89
CA ARG A 678 -43.05 -17.76 -7.32
C ARG A 678 -42.05 -16.65 -7.00
N LYS A 679 -40.99 -17.00 -6.30
CA LYS A 679 -39.87 -16.14 -5.94
C LYS A 679 -38.60 -16.72 -6.53
N THR A 680 -37.81 -15.87 -7.17
CA THR A 680 -36.53 -16.23 -7.77
C THR A 680 -35.50 -15.21 -7.34
N GLU A 681 -34.40 -15.66 -6.76
CA GLU A 681 -33.28 -14.81 -6.38
C GLU A 681 -32.00 -15.31 -7.05
N MET A 682 -31.29 -14.41 -7.72
CA MET A 682 -29.96 -14.66 -8.28
C MET A 682 -28.95 -13.73 -7.63
N LEU A 683 -27.83 -14.28 -7.16
CA LEU A 683 -26.69 -13.51 -6.66
C LEU A 683 -25.41 -13.98 -7.35
N VAL A 684 -24.54 -13.03 -7.70
CA VAL A 684 -23.23 -13.33 -8.29
C VAL A 684 -22.12 -12.82 -7.37
N PHE A 685 -21.31 -13.74 -6.88
CA PHE A 685 -20.15 -13.47 -6.02
C PHE A 685 -18.87 -13.65 -6.81
N ILE A 686 -17.85 -12.85 -6.51
CA ILE A 686 -16.52 -12.94 -7.10
C ILE A 686 -15.47 -12.89 -6.01
N THR A 687 -14.48 -13.78 -6.10
CA THR A 687 -13.34 -13.86 -5.18
C THR A 687 -12.04 -14.00 -5.98
N PRO A 688 -11.21 -12.96 -6.06
CA PRO A 688 -9.87 -13.08 -6.63
C PRO A 688 -8.87 -13.54 -5.57
N ARG A 689 -7.87 -14.32 -5.98
CA ARG A 689 -6.76 -14.74 -5.14
C ARG A 689 -5.46 -14.67 -5.92
N VAL A 690 -4.56 -13.78 -5.52
CA VAL A 690 -3.23 -13.66 -6.13
C VAL A 690 -2.37 -14.84 -5.69
N VAL A 691 -1.83 -15.57 -6.66
CA VAL A 691 -0.89 -16.67 -6.41
C VAL A 691 0.46 -16.06 -6.07
N SER A 692 0.99 -16.40 -4.90
CA SER A 692 2.38 -16.09 -4.55
C SER A 692 3.27 -17.27 -4.93
N ASP A 693 4.49 -16.98 -5.43
CA ASP A 693 5.47 -17.93 -5.98
C ASP A 693 5.92 -19.07 -5.03
N ARG A 694 5.31 -19.21 -3.84
CA ARG A 694 5.62 -20.26 -2.85
C ARG A 694 4.71 -21.47 -2.88
N LEU A 695 3.76 -21.55 -3.80
CA LEU A 695 2.96 -22.76 -3.99
C LEU A 695 3.50 -23.58 -5.15
N THR A 696 4.61 -24.27 -4.89
CA THR A 696 4.89 -25.53 -5.58
C THR A 696 3.75 -26.49 -5.24
N ILE A 697 2.82 -26.64 -6.18
CA ILE A 697 1.88 -27.76 -6.19
C ILE A 697 2.75 -29.02 -6.28
N ARG A 698 2.81 -29.78 -5.19
CA ARG A 698 3.31 -31.14 -5.18
C ARG A 698 2.13 -32.10 -5.16
#